data_AF-A0AAD7UHB3-F1
#
_entry.id   AF-A0AAD7UHB3-F1
#
_cell.length_a   1.000
_cell.length_b   1.000
_cell.length_c   1.000
_cell.angle_alpha   90.00
_cell.angle_beta   90.00
_cell.angle_gamma   90.00
#
_symmetry.space_group_name_H-M   'P 1'
#
loop_
_entity.id
_entity.type
_entity.pdbx_description
1 polymer ?
#
loop_
_entity_poly.entity_id
_entity_poly.type
_entity_poly.pdbx_seq_one_letter_code
_entity_poly.pdbx_strand_id
1 'polypeptide(L)'
;MLIDEECFAPANGSIAQECILKRGRIKPRGIDDPCVSPPNAIVAENCMEGAPSTEWDVNGAGSDDVVGFSTRASVEPGEGVEFKIRTRRREAVAVDVYRFGWYGGRGARFVGSARVVGEAFEQPECAHPEEEFVDCGNWRVVAAFDVPENATSGVYAARFSLPSDPQNWRTDQSKHLVDPHHGLEGRDPLLGPEEGPHAYGSLGKYELRNKLSRPRASLAWFVVRSSGGGRHQLLVQTSDTTTHAYNGYGGLTTYGSFEYPLRHAPNRTKVEDASRRAFKRSYNTPVVTRDYRSVNAFFGAEFPAIRFIERLGMDAHYATGLDVGLPARARDLLKRSEGFVSMGHDEYWSYEQREAVAAAGIHLNFWSGNEAYWAIRWEPSEFDDDRGEPRTLVCYKETQSTEKLDPLEGAWTGTFRDARPINPKGPRPENALAGTMFVVNSQRNDPLVVDGTKFGAHRLWLHTSIARRTGESFVLYPGLLGHEWDEDVDNGFRPPGLQRLSETTIDNVQTIMDWGATFDTGTATHSLVVRWGEDGKLVFGAGTVQWSWGLDDFHDLNDPQRVNKYDVRVSRDLRGPCPDVQQLSVNIFAAQGLAMPTLPTHLVRPVPSTDTTPPTATLNVAMIFDQTGIYYAHGDASDYDKSGGGGGGGGGGGGAVAALEISWHPPGDKPSRWHMANLVAVATNTTWTFTWGAAKWHRHHAPTPPLDDLRNNRPYVVSLRVADDSGNMATYDAIGPLRLASS
;
A
#
# COMPACT_ATOMS: atom_id res chain seq x y z
N MET A 1 36.10 10.53 -14.67
CA MET A 1 36.59 10.68 -13.29
C MET A 1 38.10 10.60 -13.37
N LEU A 2 38.82 11.73 -13.24
CA LEU A 2 40.28 11.72 -13.12
C LEU A 2 40.60 11.32 -11.68
N ILE A 3 41.42 10.27 -11.55
CA ILE A 3 41.91 9.72 -10.28
C ILE A 3 43.18 10.50 -9.97
N ASP A 4 43.24 11.17 -8.81
CA ASP A 4 44.53 11.62 -8.26
C ASP A 4 45.04 10.55 -7.30
N GLU A 5 46.19 10.00 -7.68
CA GLU A 5 47.05 9.14 -6.89
C GLU A 5 47.70 9.98 -5.77
N GLU A 6 47.36 9.73 -4.51
CA GLU A 6 48.27 9.92 -3.37
C GLU A 6 47.59 9.45 -2.07
N CYS A 7 47.69 8.15 -1.80
CA CYS A 7 47.49 7.57 -0.45
C CYS A 7 48.04 6.14 -0.44
N PHE A 8 49.37 5.97 -0.39
CA PHE A 8 50.01 4.67 -0.12
C PHE A 8 51.03 4.78 1.03
N ALA A 9 50.58 4.34 2.22
CA ALA A 9 51.28 3.61 3.30
C ALA A 9 52.53 4.23 4.01
N PRO A 10 53.05 3.67 5.14
CA PRO A 10 52.60 2.57 5.99
C PRO A 10 52.51 2.90 7.51
N ALA A 11 52.12 1.89 8.29
CA ALA A 11 51.95 1.87 9.74
C ALA A 11 53.11 2.44 10.57
N ASN A 12 52.82 3.44 11.41
CA ASN A 12 53.17 3.47 12.84
C ASN A 12 52.49 4.68 13.52
N GLY A 13 52.32 4.55 14.83
CA GLY A 13 51.32 5.27 15.61
C GLY A 13 51.37 6.81 15.58
N SER A 14 50.21 7.38 15.92
CA SER A 14 49.99 8.78 16.29
C SER A 14 50.14 9.80 15.16
N ILE A 15 49.05 10.02 14.41
CA ILE A 15 48.42 11.32 14.05
C ILE A 15 47.26 10.98 13.10
N ALA A 16 46.06 10.75 13.64
CA ALA A 16 44.83 10.52 12.85
C ALA A 16 43.73 11.55 13.19
N GLN A 17 44.10 12.68 13.80
CA GLN A 17 43.12 13.66 14.29
C GLN A 17 43.23 15.07 13.68
N GLU A 18 44.18 15.31 12.76
CA GLU A 18 44.34 16.63 12.14
C GLU A 18 43.98 16.75 10.64
N CYS A 19 43.55 15.67 9.96
CA CYS A 19 43.06 15.77 8.57
C CYS A 19 41.55 16.08 8.44
N ILE A 20 40.80 16.25 9.52
CA ILE A 20 39.33 16.44 9.46
C ILE A 20 38.88 17.91 9.64
N LEU A 21 39.75 18.86 10.01
CA LEU A 21 39.30 20.19 10.44
C LEU A 21 39.60 21.39 9.52
N LYS A 22 40.14 21.20 8.30
CA LYS A 22 40.37 22.33 7.37
C LYS A 22 40.03 22.06 5.89
N ARG A 23 38.87 21.50 5.62
CA ARG A 23 38.21 21.71 4.31
C ARG A 23 37.05 22.68 4.51
N GLY A 24 37.38 23.96 4.32
CA GLY A 24 36.38 25.00 4.09
C GLY A 24 35.45 24.53 2.97
N ARG A 25 34.15 24.64 3.22
CA ARG A 25 33.08 24.39 2.25
C ARG A 25 33.34 25.21 0.99
N ILE A 26 33.91 24.61 -0.04
CA ILE A 26 33.61 25.02 -1.40
C ILE A 26 32.15 24.58 -1.59
N LYS A 27 31.21 25.50 -1.33
CA LYS A 27 29.82 25.32 -1.74
C LYS A 27 29.85 25.08 -3.25
N PRO A 28 29.26 23.99 -3.77
CA PRO A 28 28.93 23.94 -5.18
C PRO A 28 28.13 25.20 -5.51
N ARG A 29 28.56 25.98 -6.51
CA ARG A 29 27.73 27.05 -7.06
C ARG A 29 26.48 26.40 -7.65
N GLY A 30 25.31 26.74 -7.10
CA GLY A 30 24.02 26.61 -7.79
C GLY A 30 23.14 25.40 -7.48
N ILE A 31 23.12 24.88 -6.25
CA ILE A 31 21.90 24.22 -5.75
C ILE A 31 21.31 25.21 -4.75
N ASP A 32 20.26 25.92 -5.16
CA ASP A 32 19.48 26.72 -4.23
C ASP A 32 18.98 25.78 -3.13
N ASP A 33 19.34 26.09 -1.89
CA ASP A 33 18.83 25.36 -0.73
C ASP A 33 17.29 25.43 -0.78
N PRO A 34 16.59 24.29 -0.95
CA PRO A 34 15.14 24.28 -1.15
C PRO A 34 14.40 24.88 0.07
N CYS A 35 15.06 24.99 1.22
CA CYS A 35 14.51 25.65 2.40
C CYS A 35 14.52 27.17 2.34
N VAL A 36 15.29 27.78 1.43
CA VAL A 36 15.32 29.25 1.25
C VAL A 36 14.08 29.74 0.49
N SER A 37 13.63 28.96 -0.49
CA SER A 37 12.41 29.25 -1.26
C SER A 37 11.72 27.94 -1.64
N PRO A 38 10.94 27.33 -0.72
CA PRO A 38 10.31 26.06 -0.96
C PRO A 38 9.35 26.09 -2.16
N PRO A 39 9.45 25.14 -3.11
CA PRO A 39 8.58 25.10 -4.28
C PRO A 39 7.14 24.67 -3.96
N ASN A 40 6.90 24.05 -2.81
CA ASN A 40 5.58 23.66 -2.32
C ASN A 40 5.58 23.49 -0.79
N ALA A 41 4.39 23.24 -0.22
CA ALA A 41 4.19 23.11 1.22
C ALA A 41 4.93 21.91 1.84
N ILE A 42 5.04 20.78 1.13
CA ILE A 42 5.77 19.59 1.63
C ILE A 42 7.26 19.88 1.76
N VAL A 43 7.86 20.59 0.80
CA VAL A 43 9.27 20.98 0.90
C VAL A 43 9.47 21.97 2.05
N ALA A 44 8.56 22.94 2.22
CA ALA A 44 8.62 23.88 3.34
C ALA A 44 8.52 23.15 4.69
N GLU A 45 7.61 22.19 4.78
CA GLU A 45 7.39 21.36 5.96
C GLU A 45 8.62 20.51 6.30
N ASN A 46 9.28 19.95 5.29
CA ASN A 46 10.51 19.16 5.48
C ASN A 46 11.72 19.95 5.95
N CYS A 47 11.67 21.28 5.85
CA CYS A 47 12.70 22.17 6.38
C CYS A 47 12.55 22.42 7.89
N MET A 48 11.43 21.99 8.49
CA MET A 48 11.20 22.06 9.92
C MET A 48 11.94 20.95 10.67
N GLU A 49 12.25 21.18 11.95
CA GLU A 49 12.95 20.20 12.78
C GLU A 49 12.08 18.97 13.07
N GLY A 50 12.58 17.78 12.74
CA GLY A 50 11.93 16.52 13.10
C GLY A 50 12.16 16.12 14.56
N ALA A 51 11.18 15.44 15.15
CA ALA A 51 11.25 14.88 16.50
C ALA A 51 11.86 13.45 16.46
N PRO A 52 12.70 13.07 17.44
CA PRO A 52 13.23 11.71 17.52
C PRO A 52 12.10 10.69 17.83
N SER A 53 12.21 9.46 17.33
CA SER A 53 11.21 8.41 17.56
C SER A 53 10.99 8.04 19.02
N THR A 54 11.95 8.38 19.89
CA THR A 54 11.80 8.26 21.34
C THR A 54 10.70 9.14 21.92
N GLU A 55 10.24 10.17 21.19
CA GLU A 55 9.21 11.11 21.63
C GLU A 55 7.82 10.80 21.06
N TRP A 56 7.73 10.43 19.79
CA TRP A 56 6.45 10.23 19.10
C TRP A 56 5.99 8.77 19.00
N ASP A 57 6.89 7.80 19.07
CA ASP A 57 6.52 6.39 18.93
C ASP A 57 5.89 5.84 20.23
N VAL A 58 5.28 4.66 20.10
CA VAL A 58 4.73 3.86 21.18
C VAL A 58 5.24 2.42 21.07
N ASN A 59 5.45 1.79 22.21
CA ASN A 59 5.91 0.40 22.22
C ASN A 59 4.74 -0.57 22.04
N GLY A 60 4.87 -1.51 21.10
CA GLY A 60 3.85 -2.49 20.78
C GLY A 60 2.50 -1.82 20.50
N ALA A 61 1.45 -2.37 21.10
CA ALA A 61 0.08 -1.85 21.01
C ALA A 61 -0.15 -0.46 21.63
N GLY A 62 0.82 0.07 22.38
CA GLY A 62 0.61 1.17 23.32
C GLY A 62 0.14 0.69 24.69
N SER A 63 -0.03 1.64 25.62
CA SER A 63 -0.38 1.37 27.01
C SER A 63 -1.88 1.40 27.25
N ASP A 64 -2.47 0.31 27.75
CA ASP A 64 -3.90 0.34 28.15
C ASP A 64 -4.18 1.22 29.39
N ASP A 65 -3.15 1.79 30.02
CA ASP A 65 -3.35 2.77 31.09
C ASP A 65 -3.88 4.10 30.56
N VAL A 66 -3.66 4.40 29.27
CA VAL A 66 -4.14 5.59 28.57
C VAL A 66 -4.46 5.25 27.12
N VAL A 67 -5.72 5.38 26.73
CA VAL A 67 -6.18 5.11 25.36
C VAL A 67 -7.16 6.19 24.93
N GLY A 68 -7.35 6.36 23.63
CA GLY A 68 -8.32 7.32 23.13
C GLY A 68 -8.41 7.34 21.61
N PHE A 69 -9.29 8.19 21.10
CA PHE A 69 -9.52 8.39 19.68
C PHE A 69 -9.85 9.86 19.38
N SER A 70 -9.68 10.26 18.13
CA SER A 70 -10.09 11.57 17.61
C SER A 70 -11.58 11.56 17.28
N THR A 71 -12.30 12.64 17.56
CA THR A 71 -13.74 12.76 17.23
C THR A 71 -14.00 12.97 15.73
N ARG A 72 -12.95 13.23 14.95
CA ARG A 72 -13.01 13.36 13.49
C ARG A 72 -11.85 12.60 12.86
N ALA A 73 -12.11 11.89 11.75
CA ALA A 73 -11.08 11.15 11.03
C ALA A 73 -10.18 12.09 10.22
N SER A 74 -10.76 13.20 9.74
CA SER A 74 -10.02 14.25 9.06
C SER A 74 -10.58 15.64 9.39
N VAL A 75 -9.73 16.65 9.26
CA VAL A 75 -10.04 18.08 9.47
C VAL A 75 -9.28 18.93 8.44
N GLU A 76 -9.68 20.19 8.28
CA GLU A 76 -8.95 21.19 7.49
C GLU A 76 -8.13 22.14 8.40
N PRO A 77 -7.10 22.81 7.86
CA PRO A 77 -6.37 23.86 8.59
C PRO A 77 -7.32 24.91 9.17
N GLY A 78 -7.09 25.29 10.43
CA GLY A 78 -7.95 26.23 11.18
C GLY A 78 -9.15 25.57 11.87
N GLU A 79 -9.47 24.31 11.57
CA GLU A 79 -10.51 23.58 12.31
C GLU A 79 -10.00 23.00 13.64
N GLY A 80 -10.92 22.72 14.56
CA GLY A 80 -10.62 22.02 15.80
C GLY A 80 -10.79 20.51 15.67
N VAL A 81 -9.91 19.75 16.34
CA VAL A 81 -10.07 18.31 16.59
C VAL A 81 -10.11 18.04 18.09
N GLU A 82 -11.04 17.20 18.51
CA GLU A 82 -11.21 16.81 19.91
C GLU A 82 -10.82 15.35 20.12
N PHE A 83 -10.42 15.02 21.35
CA PHE A 83 -9.98 13.69 21.74
C PHE A 83 -10.76 13.20 22.95
N LYS A 84 -11.30 12.00 22.82
CA LYS A 84 -11.94 11.25 23.91
C LYS A 84 -10.92 10.24 24.44
N ILE A 85 -10.58 10.38 25.71
CA ILE A 85 -9.43 9.69 26.33
C ILE A 85 -9.90 8.99 27.60
N ARG A 86 -9.47 7.75 27.81
CA ARG A 86 -9.67 6.99 29.05
C ARG A 86 -8.34 6.71 29.72
N THR A 87 -8.25 7.00 31.02
CA THR A 87 -7.17 6.51 31.88
C THR A 87 -7.69 5.48 32.89
N ARG A 88 -6.84 4.52 33.29
CA ARG A 88 -7.22 3.53 34.33
C ARG A 88 -7.23 4.08 35.75
N ARG A 89 -6.49 5.15 35.99
CA ARG A 89 -6.37 5.84 37.28
C ARG A 89 -6.49 7.33 37.04
N ARG A 90 -6.82 8.07 38.10
CA ARG A 90 -6.80 9.53 38.07
C ARG A 90 -5.36 10.02 37.98
N GLU A 91 -4.91 10.32 36.77
CA GLU A 91 -3.56 10.78 36.43
C GLU A 91 -3.66 11.92 35.41
N ALA A 92 -2.69 12.85 35.44
CA ALA A 92 -2.61 13.90 34.44
C ALA A 92 -2.13 13.32 33.11
N VAL A 93 -2.92 13.50 32.06
CA VAL A 93 -2.57 13.10 30.69
C VAL A 93 -1.95 14.26 29.93
N ALA A 94 -0.86 14.01 29.22
CA ALA A 94 -0.33 14.93 28.21
C ALA A 94 -0.75 14.45 26.82
N VAL A 95 -1.09 15.41 25.95
CA VAL A 95 -1.58 15.15 24.60
C VAL A 95 -0.74 15.96 23.62
N ASP A 96 0.20 15.30 22.97
CA ASP A 96 1.14 15.91 22.03
C ASP A 96 0.79 15.51 20.60
N VAL A 97 0.68 16.48 19.70
CA VAL A 97 0.29 16.26 18.31
C VAL A 97 1.53 16.28 17.41
N TYR A 98 1.66 15.24 16.60
CA TYR A 98 2.75 15.07 15.64
C TYR A 98 2.21 14.95 14.22
N ARG A 99 2.92 15.53 13.24
CA ARG A 99 2.72 15.28 11.79
C ARG A 99 3.78 14.30 11.31
N PHE A 100 3.37 13.23 10.64
CA PHE A 100 4.28 12.20 10.11
C PHE A 100 4.73 12.53 8.70
N GLY A 101 6.00 12.23 8.38
CA GLY A 101 6.65 12.71 7.17
C GLY A 101 8.16 12.44 7.13
N TRP A 102 8.89 13.08 6.22
CA TRP A 102 10.32 12.83 6.04
C TRP A 102 11.21 13.47 7.13
N TYR A 103 11.17 14.80 7.27
CA TYR A 103 11.93 15.60 8.27
C TYR A 103 13.40 15.17 8.44
N GLY A 104 14.15 15.08 7.35
CA GLY A 104 15.56 14.66 7.37
C GLY A 104 15.78 13.22 7.87
N GLY A 105 14.77 12.37 7.72
CA GLY A 105 14.77 10.97 8.12
C GLY A 105 14.19 10.71 9.51
N ARG A 106 13.78 11.74 10.27
CA ARG A 106 13.26 11.58 11.64
C ARG A 106 11.83 11.05 11.74
N GLY A 107 11.05 11.13 10.67
CA GLY A 107 9.75 10.44 10.59
C GLY A 107 8.54 11.21 11.09
N ALA A 108 8.72 12.15 12.02
CA ALA A 108 7.65 13.02 12.47
C ALA A 108 8.19 14.37 12.94
N ARG A 109 7.30 15.35 13.02
CA ARG A 109 7.54 16.65 13.65
C ARG A 109 6.51 16.89 14.74
N PHE A 110 6.96 17.45 15.86
CA PHE A 110 6.07 17.98 16.88
C PHE A 110 5.36 19.25 16.38
N VAL A 111 4.03 19.24 16.42
CA VAL A 111 3.18 20.34 15.92
C VAL A 111 2.74 21.23 17.08
N GLY A 112 2.37 20.63 18.20
CA GLY A 112 1.90 21.33 19.40
C GLY A 112 1.24 20.38 20.39
N SER A 113 0.81 20.90 21.53
CA SER A 113 0.09 20.10 22.53
C SER A 113 -1.38 20.52 22.58
N ALA A 114 -2.28 19.54 22.71
CA ALA A 114 -3.70 19.79 22.88
C ALA A 114 -4.00 20.35 24.28
N ARG A 115 -5.02 21.20 24.38
CA ARG A 115 -5.53 21.70 25.66
C ARG A 115 -6.37 20.61 26.32
N VAL A 116 -5.99 20.19 27.52
CA VAL A 116 -6.82 19.32 28.36
C VAL A 116 -7.99 20.14 28.92
N VAL A 117 -9.21 19.74 28.58
CA VAL A 117 -10.47 20.43 28.91
C VAL A 117 -11.40 19.59 29.79
N GLY A 118 -11.08 18.31 30.01
CA GLY A 118 -11.88 17.38 30.81
C GLY A 118 -11.02 16.35 31.53
N GLU A 119 -11.67 15.52 32.35
CA GLU A 119 -11.01 14.42 33.05
C GLU A 119 -11.04 13.13 32.20
N ALA A 120 -9.89 12.47 32.08
CA ALA A 120 -9.76 11.19 31.36
C ALA A 120 -10.17 9.97 32.20
N PHE A 121 -10.29 10.13 33.52
CA PHE A 121 -10.66 9.06 34.43
C PHE A 121 -12.18 8.91 34.50
N GLU A 122 -12.67 7.70 34.82
CA GLU A 122 -14.10 7.40 34.94
C GLU A 122 -14.92 7.76 33.68
N GLN A 123 -14.38 7.42 32.50
CA GLN A 123 -15.22 7.38 31.30
C GLN A 123 -16.31 6.30 31.45
N PRO A 124 -17.52 6.49 30.89
CA PRO A 124 -18.51 5.43 30.86
C PRO A 124 -17.97 4.22 30.08
N GLU A 125 -18.51 3.04 30.36
CA GLU A 125 -18.26 1.87 29.51
C GLU A 125 -18.68 2.18 28.07
N CYS A 126 -17.94 1.66 27.09
CA CYS A 126 -18.30 1.83 25.70
C CYS A 126 -19.68 1.20 25.43
N ALA A 127 -20.42 1.77 24.47
CA ALA A 127 -21.69 1.23 24.05
C ALA A 127 -21.50 -0.06 23.24
N HIS A 128 -22.46 -0.99 23.40
CA HIS A 128 -22.55 -2.26 22.67
C HIS A 128 -23.94 -2.38 22.01
N PRO A 129 -24.17 -1.70 20.88
CA PRO A 129 -25.50 -1.61 20.25
C PRO A 129 -25.95 -2.94 19.65
N GLU A 130 -24.97 -3.71 19.19
CA GLU A 130 -25.07 -5.11 18.83
C GLU A 130 -24.01 -5.85 19.67
N GLU A 131 -24.20 -7.14 19.92
CA GLU A 131 -23.34 -7.92 20.83
C GLU A 131 -21.84 -7.83 20.48
N GLU A 132 -21.52 -7.68 19.20
CA GLU A 132 -20.16 -7.72 18.66
C GLU A 132 -19.67 -6.34 18.18
N PHE A 133 -20.52 -5.32 18.27
CA PHE A 133 -20.19 -3.94 17.88
C PHE A 133 -19.84 -3.11 19.11
N VAL A 134 -18.76 -2.34 19.01
CA VAL A 134 -18.27 -1.48 20.09
C VAL A 134 -18.15 -0.06 19.58
N ASP A 135 -18.74 0.87 20.32
CA ASP A 135 -18.64 2.30 20.06
C ASP A 135 -18.43 3.05 21.39
N CYS A 136 -17.29 3.72 21.53
CA CYS A 136 -16.96 4.51 22.72
C CYS A 136 -17.34 5.99 22.56
N GLY A 137 -18.21 6.32 21.60
CA GLY A 137 -18.70 7.66 21.31
C GLY A 137 -19.37 8.33 22.51
N ASN A 138 -19.92 7.55 23.43
CA ASN A 138 -20.49 8.05 24.69
C ASN A 138 -19.43 8.60 25.69
N TRP A 139 -18.14 8.48 25.40
CA TRP A 139 -17.08 9.08 26.21
C TRP A 139 -17.11 10.60 26.14
N ARG A 140 -16.71 11.23 27.24
CA ARG A 140 -16.58 12.69 27.35
C ARG A 140 -15.31 13.15 26.65
N VAL A 141 -15.36 14.32 26.01
CA VAL A 141 -14.18 15.00 25.45
C VAL A 141 -13.21 15.36 26.58
N VAL A 142 -11.92 15.03 26.40
CA VAL A 142 -10.86 15.26 27.40
C VAL A 142 -9.88 16.31 26.94
N ALA A 143 -9.58 16.37 25.64
CA ALA A 143 -8.64 17.33 25.08
C ALA A 143 -9.14 17.87 23.74
N ALA A 144 -8.71 19.09 23.40
CA ALA A 144 -9.00 19.74 22.12
C ALA A 144 -7.72 20.37 21.56
N PHE A 145 -7.53 20.25 20.26
CA PHE A 145 -6.41 20.82 19.53
C PHE A 145 -6.95 21.67 18.37
N ASP A 146 -6.57 22.94 18.36
CA ASP A 146 -6.87 23.86 17.27
C ASP A 146 -5.80 23.67 16.20
N VAL A 147 -6.17 23.15 15.04
CA VAL A 147 -5.22 22.90 13.94
C VAL A 147 -4.75 24.26 13.40
N PRO A 148 -3.43 24.51 13.33
CA PRO A 148 -2.92 25.78 12.81
C PRO A 148 -3.47 26.10 11.41
N GLU A 149 -3.78 27.37 11.13
CA GLU A 149 -4.27 27.80 9.81
C GLU A 149 -3.27 27.51 8.67
N ASN A 150 -1.98 27.44 8.99
CA ASN A 150 -0.90 27.12 8.07
C ASN A 150 -0.47 25.64 8.14
N ALA A 151 -1.28 24.76 8.74
CA ALA A 151 -0.95 23.35 8.85
C ALA A 151 -0.80 22.70 7.47
N THR A 152 0.36 22.10 7.21
CA THR A 152 0.62 21.33 6.00
C THR A 152 -0.24 20.07 6.00
N SER A 153 -0.94 19.79 4.88
CA SER A 153 -1.72 18.56 4.73
C SER A 153 -0.85 17.33 4.99
N GLY A 154 -1.37 16.33 5.70
CA GLY A 154 -0.58 15.19 6.15
C GLY A 154 -1.35 14.25 7.07
N VAL A 155 -0.69 13.16 7.43
CA VAL A 155 -1.15 12.26 8.51
C VAL A 155 -0.62 12.79 9.85
N TYR A 156 -1.52 12.95 10.80
CA TYR A 156 -1.23 13.42 12.15
C TYR A 156 -1.61 12.34 13.17
N ALA A 157 -0.95 12.36 14.32
CA ALA A 157 -1.41 11.62 15.48
C ALA A 157 -1.33 12.47 16.74
N ALA A 158 -2.35 12.34 17.58
CA ALA A 158 -2.26 12.73 18.97
C ALA A 158 -1.67 11.57 19.77
N ARG A 159 -0.60 11.85 20.51
CA ARG A 159 0.05 10.93 21.42
C ARG A 159 -0.38 11.24 22.84
N PHE A 160 -1.14 10.34 23.44
CA PHE A 160 -1.55 10.44 24.83
C PHE A 160 -0.47 9.80 25.70
N SER A 161 0.03 10.49 26.72
CA SER A 161 1.06 9.95 27.60
C SER A 161 0.81 10.25 29.06
N LEU A 162 1.19 9.29 29.90
CA LEU A 162 1.20 9.41 31.35
C LEU A 162 2.64 9.48 31.88
N PRO A 163 2.84 9.98 33.11
CA PRO A 163 4.10 9.80 33.82
C PRO A 163 4.50 8.30 33.89
N SER A 164 5.80 8.02 33.88
CA SER A 164 6.31 6.65 34.05
C SER A 164 5.83 6.06 35.37
N ASP A 165 5.53 4.76 35.39
CA ASP A 165 5.16 4.06 36.63
C ASP A 165 6.45 3.70 37.38
N PRO A 166 6.71 4.29 38.58
CA PRO A 166 7.92 4.00 39.34
C PRO A 166 7.98 2.55 39.83
N GLN A 167 6.86 1.82 39.81
CA GLN A 167 6.81 0.41 40.21
C GLN A 167 7.19 -0.54 39.07
N ASN A 168 7.21 -0.08 37.82
CA ASN A 168 7.59 -0.92 36.69
C ASN A 168 9.09 -0.78 36.40
N TRP A 169 9.81 -1.90 36.56
CA TRP A 169 11.27 -1.99 36.36
C TRP A 169 11.70 -1.94 34.90
N ARG A 170 10.78 -2.11 33.94
CA ARG A 170 11.11 -2.11 32.52
C ARG A 170 11.13 -0.69 31.94
N THR A 171 12.10 -0.45 31.06
CA THR A 171 12.26 0.85 30.39
C THR A 171 11.21 1.14 29.34
N ASP A 172 10.56 0.12 28.79
CA ASP A 172 9.42 0.20 27.88
C ASP A 172 8.07 0.23 28.61
N GLN A 173 8.07 0.07 29.94
CA GLN A 173 6.90 -0.03 30.81
C GLN A 173 5.87 -1.09 30.37
N SER A 174 6.29 -2.14 29.66
CA SER A 174 5.38 -3.26 29.37
C SER A 174 4.96 -3.94 30.69
N LYS A 175 3.65 -4.21 30.83
CA LYS A 175 3.09 -4.97 31.95
C LYS A 175 2.94 -6.43 31.51
N HIS A 176 3.70 -7.33 32.13
CA HIS A 176 3.49 -8.76 31.96
C HIS A 176 2.25 -9.19 32.73
N LEU A 177 1.21 -9.58 32.00
CA LEU A 177 0.25 -10.56 32.51
C LEU A 177 0.81 -11.92 32.12
N VAL A 178 0.82 -12.85 33.08
CA VAL A 178 1.38 -14.21 33.02
C VAL A 178 1.47 -14.73 31.59
N ASP A 179 2.70 -14.83 31.06
CA ASP A 179 2.94 -15.65 29.86
C ASP A 179 2.96 -17.11 30.34
N PRO A 180 2.02 -17.97 29.92
CA PRO A 180 2.00 -19.37 30.34
C PRO A 180 3.30 -20.12 29.99
N HIS A 181 4.07 -19.62 29.02
CA HIS A 181 5.33 -20.23 28.59
C HIS A 181 6.57 -19.67 29.29
N HIS A 182 6.47 -18.53 29.99
CA HIS A 182 7.61 -17.84 30.62
C HIS A 182 7.37 -17.42 32.08
N GLY A 183 6.25 -17.81 32.67
CA GLY A 183 5.98 -17.59 34.09
C GLY A 183 6.84 -18.52 34.94
N LEU A 184 7.82 -17.97 35.66
CA LEU A 184 8.37 -18.66 36.83
C LEU A 184 7.27 -18.72 37.89
N GLU A 185 6.80 -19.93 38.18
CA GLU A 185 5.76 -20.19 39.17
C GLU A 185 6.14 -19.54 40.52
N GLY A 186 5.29 -18.66 41.04
CA GLY A 186 5.50 -17.99 42.35
C GLY A 186 6.23 -16.65 42.35
N ARG A 187 6.62 -16.09 41.19
CA ARG A 187 7.24 -14.75 41.11
C ARG A 187 6.29 -13.73 40.51
N ASP A 188 6.15 -12.56 41.14
CA ASP A 188 5.44 -11.43 40.53
C ASP A 188 6.21 -10.95 39.27
N PRO A 189 5.61 -11.04 38.07
CA PRO A 189 6.27 -10.64 36.83
C PRO A 189 6.51 -9.12 36.73
N LEU A 190 5.93 -8.32 37.64
CA LEU A 190 6.24 -6.90 37.84
C LEU A 190 7.49 -6.67 38.69
N LEU A 191 8.17 -7.72 39.18
CA LEU A 191 9.45 -7.60 39.87
C LEU A 191 10.62 -7.84 38.90
N GLY A 192 11.57 -6.90 38.86
CA GLY A 192 12.77 -7.01 38.02
C GLY A 192 13.63 -8.23 38.38
N PRO A 193 14.32 -8.89 37.42
CA PRO A 193 15.10 -10.11 37.67
C PRO A 193 16.12 -9.95 38.81
N GLU A 194 16.30 -11.00 39.59
CA GLU A 194 17.33 -11.09 40.63
C GLU A 194 18.73 -10.97 40.00
N GLU A 195 19.68 -10.45 40.78
CA GLU A 195 21.05 -10.29 40.30
C GLU A 195 21.74 -11.65 40.13
N GLY A 196 22.18 -11.91 38.89
CA GLY A 196 22.97 -13.09 38.54
C GLY A 196 24.19 -12.71 37.69
N PRO A 197 25.13 -13.64 37.46
CA PRO A 197 26.37 -13.41 36.72
C PRO A 197 26.16 -12.99 35.25
N HIS A 198 24.92 -13.08 34.76
CA HIS A 198 24.49 -12.65 33.44
C HIS A 198 23.45 -11.51 33.46
N ALA A 199 23.37 -10.72 34.55
CA ALA A 199 22.44 -9.59 34.64
C ALA A 199 22.64 -8.61 33.45
N TYR A 200 21.62 -8.54 32.60
CA TYR A 200 21.70 -8.40 31.14
C TYR A 200 21.93 -6.99 30.56
N GLY A 201 22.51 -6.96 29.35
CA GLY A 201 22.52 -5.85 28.37
C GLY A 201 23.89 -5.19 28.15
N SER A 202 24.30 -4.96 26.90
CA SER A 202 25.56 -4.23 26.58
C SER A 202 25.58 -2.77 27.05
N LEU A 203 24.41 -2.25 27.45
CA LEU A 203 24.20 -0.91 27.99
C LEU A 203 23.97 -0.91 29.51
N GLY A 204 24.09 -2.06 30.17
CA GLY A 204 23.74 -2.22 31.57
C GLY A 204 22.30 -2.65 31.79
N LYS A 205 22.00 -2.94 33.06
CA LYS A 205 20.75 -3.56 33.52
C LYS A 205 19.55 -2.67 33.14
N TYR A 206 18.64 -3.21 32.34
CA TYR A 206 17.37 -2.59 31.94
C TYR A 206 17.46 -1.37 31.01
N GLU A 207 18.63 -1.03 30.46
CA GLU A 207 18.77 0.13 29.58
C GLU A 207 18.56 -0.23 28.09
N LEU A 208 17.59 0.43 27.46
CA LEU A 208 17.41 0.41 26.00
C LEU A 208 18.24 1.53 25.36
N ARG A 209 18.92 1.22 24.24
CA ARG A 209 19.71 2.18 23.44
C ARG A 209 18.90 3.41 22.99
N ASN A 210 17.59 3.25 22.93
CA ASN A 210 16.61 4.17 22.36
C ASN A 210 15.35 4.19 23.24
N LYS A 211 15.49 4.38 24.55
CA LYS A 211 14.37 4.43 25.51
C LYS A 211 13.34 5.52 25.14
N LEU A 212 12.05 5.20 25.20
CA LEU A 212 10.97 6.18 25.03
C LEU A 212 11.00 7.23 26.15
N SER A 213 10.74 8.49 25.81
CA SER A 213 10.68 9.60 26.78
C SER A 213 9.54 9.42 27.78
N ARG A 214 8.36 8.97 27.29
CA ARG A 214 7.18 8.61 28.08
C ARG A 214 6.60 7.29 27.58
N PRO A 215 7.07 6.14 28.11
CA PRO A 215 6.69 4.80 27.63
C PRO A 215 5.20 4.41 27.86
N ARG A 216 4.51 5.00 28.84
CA ARG A 216 3.06 4.83 29.03
C ARG A 216 2.30 5.74 28.07
N ALA A 217 2.13 5.29 26.83
CA ALA A 217 1.49 6.10 25.79
C ALA A 217 0.70 5.28 24.76
N SER A 218 -0.23 5.94 24.08
CA SER A 218 -0.98 5.43 22.93
C SER A 218 -1.13 6.52 21.84
N LEU A 219 -1.61 6.15 20.67
CA LEU A 219 -1.80 7.05 19.52
C LEU A 219 -3.27 7.10 19.10
N ALA A 220 -3.70 8.27 18.61
CA ALA A 220 -4.95 8.45 17.87
C ALA A 220 -4.66 9.19 16.56
N TRP A 221 -4.99 8.56 15.44
CA TRP A 221 -4.73 9.07 14.09
C TRP A 221 -5.81 10.05 13.63
N PHE A 222 -5.42 11.04 12.83
CA PHE A 222 -6.32 11.86 12.02
C PHE A 222 -5.55 12.47 10.85
N VAL A 223 -6.27 12.84 9.79
CA VAL A 223 -5.67 13.52 8.63
C VAL A 223 -5.98 15.01 8.67
N VAL A 224 -4.98 15.85 8.40
CA VAL A 224 -5.23 17.24 8.01
C VAL A 224 -5.26 17.28 6.49
N ARG A 225 -6.44 17.52 5.92
CA ARG A 225 -6.66 17.67 4.48
C ARG A 225 -6.12 19.02 4.01
N SER A 226 -5.85 19.16 2.72
CA SER A 226 -5.63 20.51 2.15
C SER A 226 -6.94 21.30 2.14
N SER A 227 -6.91 22.56 2.56
CA SER A 227 -8.00 23.51 2.36
C SER A 227 -7.79 24.34 1.07
N GLY A 228 -8.86 24.98 0.60
CA GLY A 228 -8.83 25.88 -0.56
C GLY A 228 -8.85 25.18 -1.92
N GLY A 229 -8.79 25.98 -3.00
CA GLY A 229 -8.92 25.51 -4.39
C GLY A 229 -7.61 25.17 -5.11
N GLY A 230 -6.49 25.08 -4.38
CA GLY A 230 -5.17 24.80 -4.97
C GLY A 230 -5.09 23.40 -5.58
N ARG A 231 -4.37 23.27 -6.71
CA ARG A 231 -4.06 21.97 -7.32
C ARG A 231 -2.78 21.40 -6.71
N HIS A 232 -2.73 20.08 -6.57
CA HIS A 232 -1.62 19.30 -6.07
C HIS A 232 -1.24 18.22 -7.09
N GLN A 233 -0.01 17.71 -6.98
CA GLN A 233 0.43 16.62 -7.84
C GLN A 233 -0.19 15.29 -7.43
N LEU A 234 -0.23 14.99 -6.13
CA LEU A 234 -0.67 13.69 -5.62
C LEU A 234 -1.72 13.83 -4.50
N LEU A 235 -2.83 13.09 -4.62
CA LEU A 235 -3.66 12.69 -3.50
C LEU A 235 -3.15 11.38 -2.92
N VAL A 236 -2.75 11.42 -1.65
CA VAL A 236 -2.30 10.26 -0.89
C VAL A 236 -3.40 9.83 0.07
N GLN A 237 -3.91 8.60 -0.10
CA GLN A 237 -4.96 8.03 0.75
C GLN A 237 -4.35 7.14 1.83
N THR A 238 -4.87 7.25 3.07
CA THR A 238 -4.54 6.31 4.16
C THR A 238 -5.41 5.05 4.11
N SER A 239 -4.93 3.96 4.71
CA SER A 239 -5.67 2.69 4.86
C SER A 239 -6.45 2.62 6.19
N ASP A 240 -7.07 3.72 6.61
CA ASP A 240 -7.78 3.82 7.88
C ASP A 240 -8.99 2.89 7.97
N THR A 241 -9.67 2.65 6.84
CA THR A 241 -10.77 1.66 6.75
C THR A 241 -10.29 0.27 7.13
N THR A 242 -9.14 -0.17 6.60
CA THR A 242 -8.51 -1.43 6.99
C THR A 242 -8.08 -1.41 8.45
N THR A 243 -7.43 -0.33 8.90
CA THR A 243 -7.01 -0.19 10.30
C THR A 243 -8.19 -0.41 11.25
N HIS A 244 -9.35 0.21 10.99
CA HIS A 244 -10.56 0.04 11.80
C HIS A 244 -11.22 -1.34 11.64
N ALA A 245 -11.20 -1.93 10.45
CA ALA A 245 -11.74 -3.27 10.19
C ALA A 245 -10.99 -4.38 10.95
N TYR A 246 -9.68 -4.20 11.16
CA TYR A 246 -8.81 -5.07 11.95
C TYR A 246 -8.66 -4.64 13.42
N ASN A 247 -9.19 -3.47 13.80
CA ASN A 247 -9.04 -2.96 15.17
C ASN A 247 -9.83 -3.81 16.17
N GLY A 248 -9.14 -4.52 17.06
CA GLY A 248 -9.73 -5.41 18.06
C GLY A 248 -10.11 -4.73 19.39
N TYR A 249 -10.07 -3.40 19.46
CA TYR A 249 -10.43 -2.71 20.71
C TYR A 249 -11.90 -2.97 21.09
N GLY A 250 -12.10 -3.39 22.34
CA GLY A 250 -13.36 -3.62 23.03
C GLY A 250 -14.13 -4.87 22.62
N GLY A 251 -13.72 -5.60 21.57
CA GLY A 251 -14.53 -6.69 21.00
C GLY A 251 -13.93 -7.36 19.77
N LEU A 252 -14.79 -7.95 18.94
CA LEU A 252 -14.39 -8.67 17.73
C LEU A 252 -14.04 -7.70 16.60
N THR A 253 -13.14 -8.14 15.73
CA THR A 253 -12.85 -7.46 14.46
C THR A 253 -13.81 -7.96 13.38
N THR A 254 -13.74 -7.40 12.17
CA THR A 254 -14.45 -7.97 11.00
C THR A 254 -13.92 -9.33 10.57
N TYR A 255 -12.80 -9.78 11.12
CA TYR A 255 -12.25 -11.13 10.95
C TYR A 255 -12.50 -12.02 12.18
N GLY A 256 -13.28 -11.53 13.15
CA GLY A 256 -13.52 -12.23 14.39
C GLY A 256 -12.40 -12.02 15.40
N SER A 257 -12.08 -13.10 16.11
CA SER A 257 -11.11 -13.12 17.20
C SER A 257 -9.72 -13.54 16.69
N PHE A 258 -8.71 -12.73 16.96
CA PHE A 258 -7.30 -13.05 16.75
C PHE A 258 -6.65 -13.50 18.08
N GLU A 259 -5.83 -14.54 18.13
CA GLU A 259 -5.13 -14.91 19.38
C GLU A 259 -4.07 -13.87 19.75
N TYR A 260 -4.41 -12.82 20.54
CA TYR A 260 -3.53 -12.05 21.47
C TYR A 260 -4.06 -10.63 21.81
N PRO A 261 -3.55 -10.01 22.89
CA PRO A 261 -3.84 -10.28 24.30
C PRO A 261 -5.21 -9.74 24.72
N LEU A 262 -5.88 -10.48 25.60
CA LEU A 262 -7.25 -10.25 26.12
C LEU A 262 -7.49 -8.87 26.78
N ARG A 263 -6.45 -8.06 27.02
CA ARG A 263 -6.56 -6.79 27.77
C ARG A 263 -7.38 -5.72 27.04
N HIS A 264 -7.31 -5.68 25.72
CA HIS A 264 -8.09 -4.75 24.90
C HIS A 264 -9.39 -5.39 24.40
N ALA A 265 -9.61 -6.68 24.67
CA ALA A 265 -10.80 -7.45 24.27
C ALA A 265 -11.17 -8.47 25.37
N PRO A 266 -11.69 -8.02 26.53
CA PRO A 266 -11.83 -8.84 27.73
C PRO A 266 -12.88 -9.96 27.65
N ASN A 267 -13.85 -9.89 26.74
CA ASN A 267 -14.95 -10.87 26.62
C ASN A 267 -14.65 -12.07 25.69
N ARG A 268 -13.38 -12.35 25.42
CA ARG A 268 -12.89 -13.20 24.31
C ARG A 268 -12.55 -14.66 24.71
N THR A 269 -13.18 -15.18 25.76
CA THR A 269 -12.71 -16.41 26.43
C THR A 269 -13.39 -17.71 25.99
N LYS A 270 -14.24 -17.69 24.94
CA LYS A 270 -15.03 -18.88 24.58
C LYS A 270 -14.66 -19.48 23.23
N VAL A 271 -14.41 -20.80 23.20
CA VAL A 271 -14.13 -21.59 21.99
C VAL A 271 -15.29 -21.53 20.97
N GLU A 272 -16.51 -21.26 21.45
CA GLU A 272 -17.72 -21.05 20.65
C GLU A 272 -17.69 -19.76 19.79
N ASP A 273 -16.71 -18.86 19.97
CA ASP A 273 -16.57 -17.62 19.20
C ASP A 273 -15.75 -17.76 17.90
N ALA A 274 -15.23 -18.95 17.57
CA ALA A 274 -14.28 -19.14 16.46
C ALA A 274 -14.84 -18.78 15.06
N SER A 275 -16.16 -18.73 14.89
CA SER A 275 -16.84 -18.31 13.65
C SER A 275 -17.53 -16.94 13.74
N ARG A 276 -17.52 -16.30 14.91
CA ARG A 276 -18.19 -15.01 15.16
C ARG A 276 -17.30 -13.84 14.75
N ARG A 277 -17.90 -12.79 14.17
CA ARG A 277 -17.18 -11.59 13.71
C ARG A 277 -18.07 -10.36 13.78
N ALA A 278 -17.49 -9.23 14.14
CA ALA A 278 -18.20 -7.96 14.09
C ALA A 278 -18.53 -7.59 12.64
N PHE A 279 -19.80 -7.36 12.33
CA PHE A 279 -20.20 -6.82 11.03
C PHE A 279 -20.04 -5.31 10.93
N LYS A 280 -19.80 -4.64 12.07
CA LYS A 280 -19.63 -3.20 12.17
C LYS A 280 -18.41 -2.87 13.02
N ARG A 281 -17.64 -1.84 12.63
CA ARG A 281 -16.54 -1.29 13.42
C ARG A 281 -16.65 0.22 13.49
N SER A 282 -16.38 0.78 14.66
CA SER A 282 -16.53 2.21 14.92
C SER A 282 -15.18 2.93 14.86
N TYR A 283 -15.18 4.12 14.27
CA TYR A 283 -14.09 5.09 14.36
C TYR A 283 -14.04 5.75 15.74
N ASN A 284 -15.11 5.65 16.53
CA ASN A 284 -15.16 6.05 17.93
C ASN A 284 -14.60 4.98 18.86
N THR A 285 -13.48 4.36 18.47
CA THR A 285 -12.74 3.40 19.28
C THR A 285 -11.26 3.71 19.27
N PRO A 286 -10.54 3.56 20.39
CA PRO A 286 -9.08 3.60 20.38
C PRO A 286 -8.49 2.63 19.36
N VAL A 287 -7.54 3.11 18.56
CA VAL A 287 -6.84 2.29 17.57
C VAL A 287 -5.66 1.59 18.24
N VAL A 288 -5.61 0.27 18.12
CA VAL A 288 -4.48 -0.50 18.65
C VAL A 288 -3.42 -0.69 17.57
N THR A 289 -2.25 -0.07 17.75
CA THR A 289 -1.26 0.08 16.65
C THR A 289 -0.52 -1.20 16.29
N ARG A 290 0.01 -1.96 17.26
CA ARG A 290 0.85 -3.16 17.03
C ARG A 290 0.50 -4.33 17.95
N ASP A 291 -0.79 -4.56 18.21
CA ASP A 291 -1.20 -5.73 19.01
C ASP A 291 -1.18 -7.03 18.21
N TYR A 292 -1.66 -6.98 16.97
CA TYR A 292 -1.82 -8.12 16.07
C TYR A 292 -1.69 -7.65 14.63
N ARG A 293 -0.95 -8.40 13.79
CA ARG A 293 -0.71 -8.09 12.37
C ARG A 293 -0.46 -6.60 12.11
N SER A 294 0.64 -6.08 12.67
CA SER A 294 1.07 -4.67 12.48
C SER A 294 1.25 -4.26 11.02
N VAL A 295 1.33 -5.23 10.09
CA VAL A 295 1.28 -5.00 8.65
C VAL A 295 0.00 -4.30 8.17
N ASN A 296 -1.09 -4.39 8.95
CA ASN A 296 -2.37 -3.72 8.68
C ASN A 296 -2.47 -2.32 9.29
N ALA A 297 -1.40 -1.84 9.91
CA ALA A 297 -1.35 -0.55 10.60
C ALA A 297 -0.39 0.42 9.90
N PHE A 298 -0.59 1.71 10.17
CA PHE A 298 0.14 2.83 9.58
C PHE A 298 1.66 2.65 9.47
N PHE A 299 2.31 2.18 10.54
CA PHE A 299 3.78 2.05 10.59
C PHE A 299 4.34 0.89 9.76
N GLY A 300 3.49 -0.02 9.27
CA GLY A 300 3.90 -1.15 8.44
C GLY A 300 4.35 -0.71 7.05
N ALA A 301 3.42 -0.19 6.25
CA ALA A 301 3.68 0.11 4.84
C ALA A 301 3.26 1.54 4.41
N GLU A 302 2.32 2.20 5.10
CA GLU A 302 1.97 3.59 4.79
C GLU A 302 3.11 4.54 5.17
N PHE A 303 3.67 4.38 6.36
CA PHE A 303 4.73 5.24 6.87
C PHE A 303 5.99 5.32 5.98
N PRO A 304 6.62 4.21 5.52
CA PRO A 304 7.75 4.30 4.60
C PRO A 304 7.36 4.90 3.24
N ALA A 305 6.13 4.68 2.75
CA ALA A 305 5.65 5.29 1.51
C ALA A 305 5.54 6.81 1.62
N ILE A 306 4.94 7.32 2.69
CA ILE A 306 4.80 8.76 2.96
C ILE A 306 6.18 9.41 3.06
N ARG A 307 7.10 8.80 3.81
CA ARG A 307 8.49 9.29 3.94
C ARG A 307 9.18 9.39 2.59
N PHE A 308 8.99 8.41 1.70
CA PHE A 308 9.59 8.44 0.37
C PHE A 308 9.00 9.56 -0.51
N ILE A 309 7.67 9.68 -0.58
CA ILE A 309 6.99 10.74 -1.35
C ILE A 309 7.45 12.12 -0.88
N GLU A 310 7.48 12.35 0.43
CA GLU A 310 7.91 13.63 0.99
C GLU A 310 9.41 13.88 0.81
N ARG A 311 10.26 12.84 0.88
CA ARG A 311 11.70 12.96 0.62
C ARG A 311 11.98 13.42 -0.81
N LEU A 312 11.15 13.02 -1.78
CA LEU A 312 11.20 13.51 -3.15
C LEU A 312 10.70 14.96 -3.29
N GLY A 313 10.07 15.51 -2.25
CA GLY A 313 9.56 16.89 -2.21
C GLY A 313 8.31 17.08 -3.06
N MET A 314 7.60 15.99 -3.35
CA MET A 314 6.40 16.04 -4.20
C MET A 314 5.31 16.87 -3.52
N ASP A 315 4.55 17.62 -4.32
CA ASP A 315 3.41 18.38 -3.83
C ASP A 315 2.22 17.43 -3.60
N ALA A 316 2.18 16.85 -2.41
CA ALA A 316 1.16 15.90 -1.99
C ALA A 316 0.19 16.53 -1.00
N HIS A 317 -1.09 16.16 -1.12
CA HIS A 317 -2.08 16.34 -0.07
C HIS A 317 -2.71 15.00 0.32
N TYR A 318 -3.29 14.94 1.52
CA TYR A 318 -3.66 13.69 2.17
C TYR A 318 -5.15 13.64 2.48
N ALA A 319 -5.71 12.43 2.43
CA ALA A 319 -7.09 12.14 2.77
C ALA A 319 -7.22 10.75 3.39
N THR A 320 -8.27 10.53 4.18
CA THR A 320 -8.65 9.19 4.63
C THR A 320 -9.40 8.42 3.55
N GLY A 321 -9.46 7.09 3.66
CA GLY A 321 -10.38 6.27 2.86
C GLY A 321 -11.83 6.70 3.05
N LEU A 322 -12.21 7.12 4.27
CA LEU A 322 -13.50 7.76 4.52
C LEU A 322 -13.69 9.03 3.68
N ASP A 323 -12.69 9.91 3.60
CA ASP A 323 -12.79 11.15 2.84
C ASP A 323 -13.06 10.91 1.35
N VAL A 324 -12.41 9.90 0.78
CA VAL A 324 -12.59 9.50 -0.63
C VAL A 324 -13.89 8.68 -0.81
N GLY A 325 -14.41 8.08 0.26
CA GLY A 325 -15.74 7.46 0.29
C GLY A 325 -16.92 8.43 0.34
N LEU A 326 -16.70 9.71 0.67
CA LEU A 326 -17.75 10.73 0.72
C LEU A 326 -17.86 11.48 -0.62
N PRO A 327 -18.94 11.34 -1.40
CA PRO A 327 -18.96 11.76 -2.81
C PRO A 327 -18.60 13.23 -3.08
N ALA A 328 -19.06 14.16 -2.24
CA ALA A 328 -18.74 15.59 -2.40
C ALA A 328 -17.27 15.89 -2.10
N ARG A 329 -16.72 15.24 -1.06
CA ARG A 329 -15.34 15.41 -0.61
C ARG A 329 -14.36 14.74 -1.57
N ALA A 330 -14.66 13.52 -2.00
CA ALA A 330 -13.91 12.79 -3.02
C ALA A 330 -13.80 13.59 -4.32
N ARG A 331 -14.92 14.15 -4.80
CA ARG A 331 -14.95 14.98 -6.01
C ARG A 331 -14.04 16.20 -5.89
N ASP A 332 -14.05 16.87 -4.75
CA ASP A 332 -13.19 18.04 -4.52
C ASP A 332 -11.70 17.63 -4.51
N LEU A 333 -11.34 16.63 -3.70
CA LEU A 333 -9.96 16.19 -3.53
C LEU A 333 -9.35 15.66 -4.84
N LEU A 334 -10.07 14.76 -5.54
CA LEU A 334 -9.59 14.15 -6.78
C LEU A 334 -9.47 15.16 -7.92
N LYS A 335 -10.42 16.10 -8.04
CA LYS A 335 -10.37 17.17 -9.07
C LYS A 335 -9.16 18.10 -8.90
N ARG A 336 -8.67 18.24 -7.68
CA ARG A 336 -7.49 19.06 -7.35
C ARG A 336 -6.17 18.30 -7.54
N SER A 337 -6.19 17.06 -8.01
CA SER A 337 -5.02 16.19 -8.10
C SER A 337 -4.61 15.85 -9.53
N GLU A 338 -3.33 15.52 -9.74
CA GLU A 338 -2.82 14.99 -11.01
C GLU A 338 -2.61 13.47 -10.98
N GLY A 339 -2.37 12.93 -9.79
CA GLY A 339 -2.34 11.50 -9.52
C GLY A 339 -2.88 11.14 -8.13
N PHE A 340 -3.12 9.86 -7.94
CA PHE A 340 -3.61 9.24 -6.71
C PHE A 340 -2.68 8.11 -6.28
N VAL A 341 -2.47 7.96 -4.98
CA VAL A 341 -1.69 6.88 -4.38
C VAL A 341 -2.53 6.16 -3.33
N SER A 342 -2.81 4.88 -3.59
CA SER A 342 -3.26 3.89 -2.60
C SER A 342 -2.02 3.14 -2.12
N MET A 343 -1.83 3.00 -0.82
CA MET A 343 -0.62 2.41 -0.24
C MET A 343 -0.92 1.50 0.93
N GLY A 344 0.01 0.61 1.25
CA GLY A 344 -0.10 -0.26 2.42
C GLY A 344 -1.02 -1.45 2.19
N HIS A 345 -1.87 -1.76 3.16
CA HIS A 345 -2.86 -2.83 3.04
C HIS A 345 -4.26 -2.21 2.94
N ASP A 346 -4.59 -1.66 1.76
CA ASP A 346 -5.80 -0.86 1.57
C ASP A 346 -7.03 -1.71 1.17
N GLU A 347 -7.34 -2.73 1.98
CA GLU A 347 -8.28 -3.81 1.69
C GLU A 347 -9.77 -3.41 1.65
N TYR A 348 -10.21 -2.46 2.47
CA TYR A 348 -11.64 -2.14 2.69
C TYR A 348 -12.06 -0.85 2.00
N TRP A 349 -12.88 -0.93 0.95
CA TRP A 349 -13.27 0.22 0.13
C TRP A 349 -14.78 0.35 -0.01
N SER A 350 -15.29 1.58 -0.02
CA SER A 350 -16.70 1.79 -0.37
C SER A 350 -16.89 1.78 -1.89
N TYR A 351 -18.12 1.54 -2.36
CA TYR A 351 -18.41 1.67 -3.79
C TYR A 351 -18.19 3.11 -4.28
N GLU A 352 -18.61 4.10 -3.49
CA GLU A 352 -18.44 5.53 -3.81
C GLU A 352 -16.96 5.88 -3.99
N GLN A 353 -16.09 5.38 -3.10
CA GLN A 353 -14.64 5.54 -3.19
C GLN A 353 -14.08 4.94 -4.47
N ARG A 354 -14.41 3.66 -4.74
CA ARG A 354 -13.93 2.92 -5.91
C ARG A 354 -14.35 3.58 -7.22
N GLU A 355 -15.60 4.01 -7.32
CA GLU A 355 -16.12 4.68 -8.52
C GLU A 355 -15.55 6.09 -8.69
N ALA A 356 -15.34 6.83 -7.60
CA ALA A 356 -14.72 8.16 -7.66
C ALA A 356 -13.28 8.08 -8.18
N VAL A 357 -12.48 7.14 -7.67
CA VAL A 357 -11.09 6.92 -8.12
C VAL A 357 -11.05 6.46 -9.58
N ALA A 358 -11.91 5.50 -9.96
CA ALA A 358 -11.98 5.01 -11.34
C ALA A 358 -12.36 6.10 -12.35
N ALA A 359 -13.25 7.02 -11.96
CA ALA A 359 -13.75 8.09 -12.82
C ALA A 359 -12.90 9.39 -12.76
N ALA A 360 -11.84 9.44 -11.96
CA ALA A 360 -11.11 10.68 -11.68
C ALA A 360 -10.34 11.23 -12.90
N GLY A 361 -9.94 10.38 -13.86
CA GLY A 361 -9.18 10.80 -15.04
C GLY A 361 -7.78 11.35 -14.68
N ILE A 362 -7.16 10.76 -13.67
CA ILE A 362 -5.83 11.11 -13.15
C ILE A 362 -4.90 9.89 -13.17
N HIS A 363 -3.62 10.09 -12.91
CA HIS A 363 -2.68 8.98 -12.75
C HIS A 363 -3.02 8.15 -11.51
N LEU A 364 -2.94 6.83 -11.55
CA LEU A 364 -3.23 5.97 -10.40
C LEU A 364 -2.00 5.14 -10.04
N ASN A 365 -1.64 5.11 -8.76
CA ASN A 365 -0.53 4.33 -8.23
C ASN A 365 -1.04 3.45 -7.09
N PHE A 366 -1.05 2.14 -7.29
CA PHE A 366 -1.41 1.15 -6.28
C PHE A 366 -0.13 0.53 -5.72
N TRP A 367 0.33 1.05 -4.59
CA TRP A 367 1.47 0.56 -3.81
C TRP A 367 0.98 -0.39 -2.71
N SER A 368 0.17 -1.36 -3.12
CA SER A 368 -0.56 -2.29 -2.27
C SER A 368 -0.68 -3.64 -2.97
N GLY A 369 -1.08 -4.65 -2.19
CA GLY A 369 -1.72 -5.88 -2.63
C GLY A 369 -2.98 -6.07 -1.80
N ASN A 370 -3.92 -6.90 -2.25
CA ASN A 370 -5.22 -7.03 -1.61
C ASN A 370 -6.00 -5.71 -1.45
N GLU A 371 -5.70 -4.69 -2.25
CA GLU A 371 -6.45 -3.44 -2.23
C GLU A 371 -7.85 -3.58 -2.82
N ALA A 372 -8.78 -2.78 -2.29
CA ALA A 372 -10.16 -2.70 -2.77
C ALA A 372 -10.84 -4.08 -2.91
N TYR A 373 -10.57 -4.97 -1.95
CA TYR A 373 -11.06 -6.35 -1.95
C TYR A 373 -12.44 -6.45 -1.29
N TRP A 374 -12.60 -5.94 -0.06
CA TRP A 374 -13.88 -5.93 0.67
C TRP A 374 -14.66 -4.65 0.40
N ALA A 375 -15.92 -4.81 -0.01
CA ALA A 375 -16.86 -3.68 -0.09
C ALA A 375 -17.37 -3.31 1.32
N ILE A 376 -17.35 -2.01 1.62
CA ILE A 376 -17.93 -1.43 2.84
C ILE A 376 -19.03 -0.43 2.52
N ARG A 377 -19.84 -0.12 3.53
CA ARG A 377 -20.71 1.06 3.55
C ARG A 377 -20.63 1.78 4.89
N TRP A 378 -21.10 3.01 4.90
CA TRP A 378 -21.02 3.91 6.04
C TRP A 378 -22.36 4.05 6.77
N GLU A 379 -22.31 4.09 8.10
CA GLU A 379 -23.42 4.45 8.99
C GLU A 379 -22.96 5.57 9.95
N PRO A 380 -23.86 6.46 10.41
CA PRO A 380 -23.57 7.35 11.53
C PRO A 380 -23.30 6.55 12.82
N SER A 381 -22.63 7.14 13.82
CA SER A 381 -22.68 6.62 15.19
C SER A 381 -24.03 7.01 15.82
N GLU A 382 -24.52 6.14 16.71
CA GLU A 382 -25.69 6.44 17.54
C GLU A 382 -25.31 7.12 18.87
N PHE A 383 -24.01 7.19 19.19
CA PHE A 383 -23.51 7.55 20.53
C PHE A 383 -22.64 8.81 20.55
N ASP A 384 -22.44 9.46 19.41
CA ASP A 384 -21.63 10.67 19.30
C ASP A 384 -22.28 11.68 18.34
N ASP A 385 -22.07 12.97 18.61
CA ASP A 385 -22.42 14.05 17.69
C ASP A 385 -21.31 14.13 16.65
N ASP A 386 -21.40 13.26 15.65
CA ASP A 386 -20.37 13.09 14.63
C ASP A 386 -20.28 14.29 13.65
N ARG A 387 -20.97 15.40 13.96
CA ARG A 387 -21.01 16.63 13.14
C ARG A 387 -21.35 16.37 11.67
N GLY A 388 -22.15 15.33 11.43
CA GLY A 388 -22.62 14.93 10.10
C GLY A 388 -21.67 14.02 9.30
N GLU A 389 -20.56 13.56 9.88
CA GLU A 389 -19.68 12.56 9.27
C GLU A 389 -20.03 11.15 9.76
N PRO A 390 -20.04 10.10 8.91
CA PRO A 390 -20.28 8.75 9.40
C PRO A 390 -19.05 8.23 10.16
N ARG A 391 -19.30 7.41 11.18
CA ARG A 391 -18.27 6.84 12.06
C ARG A 391 -18.34 5.33 12.19
N THR A 392 -19.30 4.70 11.55
CA THR A 392 -19.48 3.25 11.57
C THR A 392 -19.18 2.67 10.18
N LEU A 393 -18.15 1.84 10.11
CA LEU A 393 -17.81 1.02 8.95
C LEU A 393 -18.58 -0.29 9.02
N VAL A 394 -19.34 -0.62 7.98
CA VAL A 394 -20.15 -1.86 7.90
C VAL A 394 -19.57 -2.80 6.85
N CYS A 395 -19.30 -4.05 7.26
CA CYS A 395 -18.87 -5.13 6.38
C CYS A 395 -19.37 -6.49 6.88
N TYR A 396 -20.35 -7.08 6.21
CA TYR A 396 -20.85 -8.42 6.57
C TYR A 396 -19.98 -9.54 6.01
N LYS A 397 -19.01 -9.26 5.12
CA LYS A 397 -18.23 -10.26 4.39
C LYS A 397 -19.13 -11.31 3.74
N GLU A 398 -20.15 -10.83 3.02
CA GLU A 398 -21.21 -11.67 2.46
C GLU A 398 -20.67 -12.75 1.51
N THR A 399 -19.46 -12.56 0.96
CA THR A 399 -18.77 -13.59 0.18
C THR A 399 -18.51 -14.88 0.95
N GLN A 400 -18.32 -14.79 2.28
CA GLN A 400 -18.13 -15.94 3.17
C GLN A 400 -19.45 -16.58 3.61
N SER A 401 -20.58 -16.11 3.07
CA SER A 401 -21.91 -16.64 3.32
C SER A 401 -22.50 -17.23 2.03
N THR A 402 -23.44 -18.17 2.19
CA THR A 402 -24.31 -18.65 1.11
C THR A 402 -25.57 -17.80 0.97
N GLU A 403 -25.85 -16.94 1.95
CA GLU A 403 -27.07 -16.13 2.07
C GLU A 403 -26.73 -14.64 2.27
N LYS A 404 -27.64 -13.76 1.84
CA LYS A 404 -27.52 -12.31 1.98
C LYS A 404 -27.60 -11.97 3.46
N LEU A 405 -26.59 -11.28 4.00
CA LEU A 405 -26.51 -10.95 5.42
C LEU A 405 -26.77 -9.47 5.70
N ASP A 406 -26.30 -8.58 4.83
CA ASP A 406 -26.55 -7.14 5.03
C ASP A 406 -28.05 -6.88 4.80
N PRO A 407 -28.77 -6.34 5.81
CA PRO A 407 -30.23 -6.19 5.78
C PRO A 407 -30.70 -5.19 4.71
N LEU A 408 -29.80 -4.37 4.17
CA LEU A 408 -30.12 -3.52 3.03
C LEU A 408 -30.07 -4.34 1.74
N GLU A 409 -31.25 -4.59 1.15
CA GLU A 409 -31.43 -5.44 -0.05
C GLU A 409 -30.52 -5.04 -1.22
N GLY A 410 -30.38 -3.74 -1.47
CA GLY A 410 -29.54 -3.21 -2.56
C GLY A 410 -28.06 -3.01 -2.22
N ALA A 411 -27.64 -3.29 -0.99
CA ALA A 411 -26.25 -3.16 -0.54
C ALA A 411 -25.48 -4.47 -0.78
N TRP A 412 -24.17 -4.34 -0.97
CA TRP A 412 -23.25 -5.47 -1.01
C TRP A 412 -22.04 -5.15 -0.15
N THR A 413 -21.75 -5.99 0.83
CA THR A 413 -20.56 -5.88 1.67
C THR A 413 -19.73 -7.17 1.69
N GLY A 414 -19.74 -7.90 0.57
CA GLY A 414 -18.80 -8.98 0.26
C GLY A 414 -17.61 -8.48 -0.57
N THR A 415 -16.88 -9.39 -1.20
CA THR A 415 -15.77 -9.03 -2.10
C THR A 415 -16.31 -8.39 -3.37
N PHE A 416 -15.57 -7.42 -3.94
CA PHE A 416 -16.00 -6.79 -5.18
C PHE A 416 -16.02 -7.77 -6.36
N ARG A 417 -15.15 -8.79 -6.37
CA ARG A 417 -15.08 -9.82 -7.41
C ARG A 417 -16.21 -10.85 -7.42
N ASP A 418 -17.04 -10.90 -6.37
CA ASP A 418 -18.06 -11.94 -6.24
C ASP A 418 -19.11 -11.87 -7.36
N ALA A 419 -19.16 -12.91 -8.20
CA ALA A 419 -20.07 -12.97 -9.33
C ALA A 419 -21.36 -13.75 -9.03
N ARG A 420 -21.53 -14.25 -7.81
CA ARG A 420 -22.72 -15.03 -7.46
C ARG A 420 -23.98 -14.13 -7.51
N PRO A 421 -25.16 -14.67 -7.84
CA PRO A 421 -26.41 -13.89 -7.92
C PRO A 421 -26.80 -13.16 -6.63
N ILE A 422 -26.27 -13.59 -5.49
CA ILE A 422 -26.45 -12.95 -4.19
C ILE A 422 -25.85 -11.54 -4.12
N ASN A 423 -24.88 -11.22 -4.99
CA ASN A 423 -24.32 -9.89 -5.10
C ASN A 423 -25.21 -9.03 -6.02
N PRO A 424 -26.03 -8.10 -5.47
CA PRO A 424 -26.93 -7.27 -6.27
C PRO A 424 -26.20 -6.24 -7.15
N LYS A 425 -24.89 -6.02 -6.94
CA LYS A 425 -24.07 -5.06 -7.70
C LYS A 425 -23.33 -5.70 -8.87
N GLY A 426 -23.32 -7.02 -8.95
CA GLY A 426 -22.51 -7.79 -9.90
C GLY A 426 -21.00 -7.70 -9.64
N PRO A 427 -20.19 -8.51 -10.33
CA PRO A 427 -18.75 -8.58 -10.11
C PRO A 427 -18.04 -7.34 -10.66
N ARG A 428 -17.15 -6.78 -9.84
CA ARG A 428 -16.24 -5.69 -10.16
C ARG A 428 -14.83 -6.03 -9.63
N PRO A 429 -14.13 -7.02 -10.21
CA PRO A 429 -12.85 -7.46 -9.67
C PRO A 429 -11.82 -6.33 -9.63
N GLU A 430 -10.84 -6.48 -8.75
CA GLU A 430 -9.84 -5.49 -8.36
C GLU A 430 -8.95 -5.13 -9.56
N ASN A 431 -8.62 -6.14 -10.39
CA ASN A 431 -7.78 -5.96 -11.58
C ASN A 431 -8.39 -5.03 -12.63
N ALA A 432 -9.71 -4.84 -12.65
CA ALA A 432 -10.34 -3.84 -13.51
C ALA A 432 -9.92 -2.40 -13.16
N LEU A 433 -9.53 -2.16 -11.90
CA LEU A 433 -9.07 -0.88 -11.40
C LEU A 433 -7.53 -0.81 -11.35
N ALA A 434 -6.90 -1.76 -10.66
CA ALA A 434 -5.47 -1.72 -10.34
C ALA A 434 -4.58 -2.44 -11.38
N GLY A 435 -5.17 -3.26 -12.26
CA GLY A 435 -4.44 -4.12 -13.20
C GLY A 435 -4.09 -5.51 -12.62
N THR A 436 -3.97 -5.64 -11.30
CA THR A 436 -3.77 -6.92 -10.59
C THR A 436 -4.93 -7.22 -9.65
N MET A 437 -5.07 -8.47 -9.21
CA MET A 437 -6.04 -8.85 -8.19
C MET A 437 -5.45 -9.82 -7.17
N PHE A 438 -5.91 -9.71 -5.92
CA PHE A 438 -5.48 -10.57 -4.81
C PHE A 438 -5.59 -12.05 -5.11
N VAL A 439 -4.50 -12.77 -4.86
CA VAL A 439 -4.45 -14.23 -5.01
C VAL A 439 -3.82 -14.90 -3.80
N VAL A 440 -2.78 -14.32 -3.20
CA VAL A 440 -1.98 -14.98 -2.17
C VAL A 440 -2.24 -14.41 -0.79
N ASN A 441 -2.88 -15.22 0.05
CA ASN A 441 -3.18 -14.94 1.45
C ASN A 441 -2.15 -15.62 2.36
N SER A 442 -0.94 -15.10 2.51
CA SER A 442 0.05 -15.79 3.35
C SER A 442 1.07 -14.83 3.89
N GLN A 443 1.51 -14.96 5.16
CA GLN A 443 2.65 -14.19 5.66
C GLN A 443 3.94 -14.60 4.95
N ARG A 444 4.26 -13.91 3.84
CA ARG A 444 5.44 -14.12 3.00
C ARG A 444 6.46 -13.00 3.20
N ASN A 445 7.72 -13.34 2.95
CA ASN A 445 8.83 -12.38 2.86
C ASN A 445 9.64 -12.70 1.60
N ASP A 446 8.96 -13.02 0.50
CA ASP A 446 9.62 -13.47 -0.71
C ASP A 446 10.26 -12.28 -1.45
N PRO A 447 11.33 -12.52 -2.22
CA PRO A 447 11.87 -11.51 -3.09
C PRO A 447 11.05 -11.36 -4.37
N LEU A 448 11.08 -10.15 -4.93
CA LEU A 448 10.66 -9.91 -6.30
C LEU A 448 11.83 -10.20 -7.24
N VAL A 449 11.58 -11.00 -8.27
CA VAL A 449 12.55 -11.39 -9.31
C VAL A 449 12.17 -10.75 -10.65
N VAL A 450 13.18 -10.20 -11.34
CA VAL A 450 13.03 -9.60 -12.68
C VAL A 450 13.99 -10.26 -13.65
N ASP A 451 13.47 -10.84 -14.73
CA ASP A 451 14.30 -11.27 -15.86
C ASP A 451 14.70 -10.06 -16.69
N GLY A 452 15.99 -9.71 -16.67
CA GLY A 452 16.52 -8.60 -17.44
C GLY A 452 16.35 -8.80 -18.94
N THR A 453 16.44 -10.03 -19.43
CA THR A 453 16.26 -10.37 -20.85
C THR A 453 14.83 -10.08 -21.30
N LYS A 454 13.85 -10.46 -20.47
CA LYS A 454 12.44 -10.31 -20.81
C LYS A 454 11.94 -8.88 -20.63
N PHE A 455 12.36 -8.19 -19.57
CA PHE A 455 11.76 -6.90 -19.20
C PHE A 455 12.72 -5.72 -19.25
N GLY A 456 14.04 -5.93 -19.22
CA GLY A 456 15.03 -4.88 -19.00
C GLY A 456 15.08 -3.80 -20.08
N ALA A 457 14.55 -4.05 -21.27
CA ALA A 457 14.45 -3.01 -22.31
C ALA A 457 13.35 -1.98 -22.04
N HIS A 458 12.35 -2.31 -21.23
CA HIS A 458 11.23 -1.42 -20.91
C HIS A 458 11.74 -0.12 -20.27
N ARG A 459 11.33 1.04 -20.78
CA ARG A 459 11.90 2.33 -20.34
C ARG A 459 11.70 2.65 -18.85
N LEU A 460 10.69 2.08 -18.20
CA LEU A 460 10.53 2.22 -16.74
C LEU A 460 11.66 1.60 -15.93
N TRP A 461 12.51 0.76 -16.53
CA TRP A 461 13.75 0.25 -15.91
C TRP A 461 14.97 1.16 -16.14
N LEU A 462 14.87 2.28 -16.85
CA LEU A 462 16.01 3.19 -17.05
C LEU A 462 16.68 3.58 -15.72
N HIS A 463 18.01 3.67 -15.73
CA HIS A 463 18.83 3.99 -14.55
C HIS A 463 18.80 2.96 -13.40
N THR A 464 18.10 1.84 -13.56
CA THR A 464 18.19 0.69 -12.64
C THR A 464 19.32 -0.25 -13.04
N SER A 465 19.66 -1.20 -12.16
CA SER A 465 20.60 -2.29 -12.44
C SER A 465 20.09 -3.24 -13.54
N ILE A 466 18.76 -3.34 -13.71
CA ILE A 466 18.04 -4.21 -14.64
C ILE A 466 18.07 -3.68 -16.08
N ALA A 467 18.21 -2.37 -16.27
CA ALA A 467 18.04 -1.72 -17.56
C ALA A 467 18.97 -2.33 -18.64
N ARG A 468 18.37 -2.81 -19.73
CA ARG A 468 19.03 -3.36 -20.93
C ARG A 468 19.98 -4.51 -20.64
N ARG A 469 19.69 -5.30 -19.61
CA ARG A 469 20.44 -6.52 -19.26
C ARG A 469 19.91 -7.72 -20.03
N THR A 470 20.78 -8.69 -20.33
CA THR A 470 20.41 -9.91 -21.05
C THR A 470 21.13 -11.11 -20.43
N GLY A 471 20.43 -12.24 -20.28
CA GLY A 471 20.98 -13.46 -19.68
C GLY A 471 21.07 -13.45 -18.15
N GLU A 472 20.45 -12.47 -17.49
CA GLU A 472 20.53 -12.26 -16.04
C GLU A 472 19.12 -12.11 -15.43
N SER A 473 18.93 -12.66 -14.23
CA SER A 473 17.75 -12.41 -13.38
C SER A 473 18.17 -11.66 -12.13
N PHE A 474 17.39 -10.66 -11.74
CA PHE A 474 17.68 -9.75 -10.63
C PHE A 474 16.73 -10.03 -9.47
N VAL A 475 17.29 -10.20 -8.27
CA VAL A 475 16.53 -10.41 -7.03
C VAL A 475 16.56 -9.09 -6.25
N LEU A 476 15.45 -8.34 -6.26
CA LEU A 476 15.46 -6.94 -5.83
C LEU A 476 15.52 -6.76 -4.31
N TYR A 477 14.66 -7.45 -3.57
CA TYR A 477 14.57 -7.27 -2.12
C TYR A 477 13.75 -8.40 -1.47
N PRO A 478 14.33 -9.19 -0.55
CA PRO A 478 13.56 -10.19 0.21
C PRO A 478 12.50 -9.53 1.10
N GLY A 479 11.23 -9.89 0.94
CA GLY A 479 10.11 -9.27 1.66
C GLY A 479 9.49 -8.10 0.93
N LEU A 480 9.76 -7.97 -0.38
CA LEU A 480 8.97 -7.09 -1.24
C LEU A 480 7.68 -7.78 -1.68
N LEU A 481 7.67 -9.10 -1.84
CA LEU A 481 6.47 -9.90 -2.08
C LEU A 481 5.93 -10.42 -0.75
N GLY A 482 5.02 -9.64 -0.19
CA GLY A 482 4.26 -9.95 1.01
C GLY A 482 3.55 -8.71 1.54
N HIS A 483 2.99 -8.71 2.74
CA HIS A 483 2.43 -9.87 3.43
C HIS A 483 1.50 -10.59 2.46
N GLU A 484 0.55 -9.88 1.86
CA GLU A 484 -0.33 -10.38 0.80
C GLU A 484 0.06 -9.80 -0.56
N TRP A 485 -0.24 -10.53 -1.65
CA TRP A 485 0.09 -10.09 -3.00
C TRP A 485 -0.84 -10.66 -4.08
N ASP A 486 -0.75 -10.02 -5.24
CA ASP A 486 -1.70 -10.12 -6.33
C ASP A 486 -1.09 -10.76 -7.58
N GLU A 487 -1.96 -11.20 -8.50
CA GLU A 487 -1.59 -11.65 -9.85
C GLU A 487 -2.23 -10.78 -10.93
N ASP A 488 -1.59 -10.73 -12.10
CA ASP A 488 -2.22 -10.33 -13.36
C ASP A 488 -3.08 -11.49 -13.91
N VAL A 489 -4.30 -11.62 -13.40
CA VAL A 489 -5.23 -12.71 -13.73
C VAL A 489 -6.02 -12.42 -15.00
N ASP A 490 -6.04 -13.38 -15.93
CA ASP A 490 -6.91 -13.35 -17.11
C ASP A 490 -8.34 -13.81 -16.79
N ASN A 491 -9.11 -12.90 -16.21
CA ASN A 491 -10.52 -13.09 -15.84
C ASN A 491 -11.49 -12.36 -16.80
N GLY A 492 -11.00 -11.82 -17.93
CA GLY A 492 -11.78 -11.01 -18.85
C GLY A 492 -12.14 -9.59 -18.35
N PHE A 493 -11.60 -9.15 -17.21
CA PHE A 493 -11.69 -7.78 -16.71
C PHE A 493 -10.33 -7.06 -16.71
N ARG A 494 -9.28 -7.69 -17.24
CA ARG A 494 -7.98 -7.05 -17.44
C ARG A 494 -8.16 -5.77 -18.26
N PRO A 495 -7.64 -4.62 -17.81
CA PRO A 495 -7.75 -3.40 -18.56
C PRO A 495 -6.91 -3.49 -19.84
N PRO A 496 -7.38 -2.93 -20.96
CA PRO A 496 -6.64 -2.97 -22.22
C PRO A 496 -5.28 -2.26 -22.12
N GLY A 497 -4.27 -2.79 -22.80
CA GLY A 497 -2.92 -2.25 -22.85
C GLY A 497 -2.08 -2.49 -21.60
N LEU A 498 -2.47 -3.45 -20.74
CA LEU A 498 -1.72 -3.79 -19.53
C LEU A 498 -0.39 -4.46 -19.89
N GLN A 499 0.69 -3.97 -19.30
CA GLN A 499 2.07 -4.39 -19.54
C GLN A 499 2.65 -4.96 -18.24
N ARG A 500 3.49 -5.99 -18.34
CA ARG A 500 4.22 -6.55 -17.19
C ARG A 500 5.65 -6.03 -17.17
N LEU A 501 6.15 -5.70 -15.98
CA LEU A 501 7.53 -5.27 -15.75
C LEU A 501 8.40 -6.32 -15.05
N SER A 502 7.76 -7.33 -14.46
CA SER A 502 8.40 -8.44 -13.76
C SER A 502 7.53 -9.70 -13.84
N GLU A 503 8.09 -10.84 -13.45
CA GLU A 503 7.37 -12.09 -13.29
C GLU A 503 8.06 -12.92 -12.20
N THR A 504 7.35 -13.24 -11.13
CA THR A 504 7.89 -14.06 -10.03
C THR A 504 6.88 -15.14 -9.66
N THR A 505 7.23 -16.40 -9.93
CA THR A 505 6.39 -17.56 -9.61
C THR A 505 6.85 -18.23 -8.32
N ILE A 506 5.91 -18.49 -7.43
CA ILE A 506 6.14 -19.11 -6.13
C ILE A 506 5.16 -20.26 -5.94
N ASP A 507 5.70 -21.44 -5.65
CA ASP A 507 4.94 -22.63 -5.31
C ASP A 507 4.62 -22.70 -3.81
N ASN A 508 3.62 -23.51 -3.46
CA ASN A 508 3.24 -23.81 -2.08
C ASN A 508 2.84 -22.57 -1.28
N VAL A 509 2.07 -21.68 -1.91
CA VAL A 509 1.47 -20.51 -1.25
C VAL A 509 -0.02 -20.74 -1.03
N GLN A 510 -0.60 -20.10 -0.01
CA GLN A 510 -2.04 -20.16 0.23
C GLN A 510 -2.74 -19.26 -0.80
N THR A 511 -3.38 -19.88 -1.78
CA THR A 511 -4.07 -19.21 -2.88
C THR A 511 -5.58 -19.23 -2.70
N ILE A 512 -6.25 -18.16 -3.11
CA ILE A 512 -7.70 -18.09 -3.19
C ILE A 512 -8.26 -19.02 -4.28
N MET A 513 -9.29 -19.79 -3.93
CA MET A 513 -9.88 -20.83 -4.81
C MET A 513 -11.24 -20.40 -5.39
N ASP A 514 -11.90 -19.43 -4.77
CA ASP A 514 -13.22 -18.94 -5.14
C ASP A 514 -13.28 -17.40 -5.12
N TRP A 515 -14.45 -16.82 -4.86
CA TRP A 515 -14.65 -15.38 -4.81
C TRP A 515 -14.10 -14.71 -3.54
N GLY A 516 -13.68 -15.46 -2.52
CA GLY A 516 -13.11 -14.90 -1.29
C GLY A 516 -13.34 -15.64 0.02
N ALA A 517 -13.77 -16.90 -0.03
CA ALA A 517 -14.08 -17.72 1.14
C ALA A 517 -13.15 -18.93 1.29
N THR A 518 -12.66 -19.49 0.20
CA THR A 518 -11.89 -20.74 0.20
C THR A 518 -10.46 -20.49 -0.23
N PHE A 519 -9.51 -21.05 0.54
CA PHE A 519 -8.09 -20.99 0.25
C PHE A 519 -7.48 -22.39 0.31
N ASP A 520 -6.55 -22.68 -0.59
CA ASP A 520 -5.78 -23.92 -0.61
C ASP A 520 -4.35 -23.66 -1.10
N THR A 521 -3.48 -24.65 -0.94
CA THR A 521 -2.09 -24.59 -1.42
C THR A 521 -2.07 -24.57 -2.94
N GLY A 522 -1.37 -23.61 -3.51
CA GLY A 522 -1.23 -23.45 -4.95
C GLY A 522 0.10 -22.85 -5.36
N THR A 523 0.22 -22.64 -6.67
CA THR A 523 1.29 -21.87 -7.30
C THR A 523 0.70 -20.54 -7.72
N ALA A 524 1.42 -19.46 -7.48
CA ALA A 524 1.01 -18.14 -7.93
C ALA A 524 2.16 -17.37 -8.59
N THR A 525 1.84 -16.47 -9.51
CA THR A 525 2.78 -15.65 -10.29
C THR A 525 2.48 -14.17 -10.16
N HIS A 526 3.31 -13.48 -9.38
CA HIS A 526 3.28 -12.02 -9.23
C HIS A 526 3.83 -11.33 -10.48
N SER A 527 3.30 -10.14 -10.80
CA SER A 527 3.85 -9.24 -11.81
C SER A 527 3.63 -7.79 -11.39
N LEU A 528 4.65 -6.95 -11.50
CA LEU A 528 4.47 -5.50 -11.55
C LEU A 528 3.77 -5.15 -12.87
N VAL A 529 2.74 -4.31 -12.80
CA VAL A 529 1.98 -3.93 -13.99
C VAL A 529 1.90 -2.43 -14.20
N VAL A 530 1.83 -2.04 -15.47
CA VAL A 530 1.56 -0.66 -15.88
C VAL A 530 0.61 -0.65 -17.07
N ARG A 531 -0.22 0.38 -17.18
CA ARG A 531 -0.95 0.69 -18.41
C ARG A 531 -1.04 2.19 -18.64
N TRP A 532 -1.22 2.58 -19.89
CA TRP A 532 -1.67 3.91 -20.27
C TRP A 532 -3.13 3.83 -20.70
N GLY A 533 -3.96 4.72 -20.18
CA GLY A 533 -5.30 4.95 -20.71
C GLY A 533 -5.26 5.70 -22.05
N GLU A 534 -6.37 5.64 -22.79
CA GLU A 534 -6.55 6.43 -24.03
C GLU A 534 -6.49 7.96 -23.76
N ASP A 535 -6.70 8.36 -22.51
CA ASP A 535 -6.55 9.73 -22.00
C ASP A 535 -5.09 10.10 -21.65
N GLY A 536 -4.14 9.20 -21.89
CA GLY A 536 -2.72 9.37 -21.54
C GLY A 536 -2.42 9.17 -20.05
N LYS A 537 -3.39 8.75 -19.24
CA LYS A 537 -3.18 8.54 -17.81
C LYS A 537 -2.58 7.16 -17.54
N LEU A 538 -1.40 7.19 -16.93
CA LEU A 538 -0.70 6.00 -16.46
C LEU A 538 -1.31 5.45 -15.17
N VAL A 539 -1.56 4.14 -15.13
CA VAL A 539 -1.89 3.36 -13.93
C VAL A 539 -0.76 2.38 -13.65
N PHE A 540 -0.24 2.38 -12.43
CA PHE A 540 0.77 1.46 -11.95
C PHE A 540 0.21 0.61 -10.80
N GLY A 541 0.42 -0.71 -10.87
CA GLY A 541 0.08 -1.66 -9.83
C GLY A 541 1.33 -2.42 -9.36
N ALA A 542 1.66 -2.27 -8.07
CA ALA A 542 2.74 -3.02 -7.44
C ALA A 542 2.32 -4.46 -7.10
N GLY A 543 1.02 -4.68 -6.82
CA GLY A 543 0.46 -5.99 -6.53
C GLY A 543 1.04 -6.65 -5.27
N THR A 544 1.47 -5.87 -4.29
CA THR A 544 2.00 -6.36 -3.01
C THR A 544 1.95 -5.29 -1.91
N VAL A 545 1.52 -5.70 -0.71
CA VAL A 545 1.36 -4.81 0.46
C VAL A 545 2.69 -4.16 0.88
N GLN A 546 3.81 -4.87 0.70
CA GLN A 546 5.13 -4.46 1.19
C GLN A 546 5.95 -3.66 0.16
N TRP A 547 5.36 -3.16 -0.92
CA TRP A 547 6.08 -2.39 -1.94
C TRP A 547 6.95 -1.27 -1.34
N SER A 548 6.42 -0.57 -0.34
CA SER A 548 7.08 0.56 0.31
C SER A 548 8.28 0.20 1.19
N TRP A 549 8.47 -1.08 1.55
CA TRP A 549 9.68 -1.55 2.23
C TRP A 549 10.92 -1.41 1.33
N GLY A 550 10.72 -1.47 0.01
CA GLY A 550 11.78 -1.15 -0.95
C GLY A 550 12.07 0.35 -1.09
N LEU A 551 11.17 1.23 -0.63
CA LEU A 551 11.26 2.69 -0.81
C LEU A 551 11.98 3.40 0.33
N ASP A 552 11.76 2.98 1.58
CA ASP A 552 12.40 3.53 2.77
C ASP A 552 12.62 2.41 3.79
N ASP A 553 13.77 2.42 4.46
CA ASP A 553 14.14 1.38 5.43
C ASP A 553 13.59 1.61 6.83
N PHE A 554 12.78 2.66 7.07
CA PHE A 554 12.27 2.97 8.39
C PHE A 554 10.78 2.62 8.51
N HIS A 555 10.51 1.41 9.00
CA HIS A 555 9.17 0.84 9.12
C HIS A 555 9.10 -0.22 10.23
N ASP A 556 7.90 -0.74 10.50
CA ASP A 556 7.75 -1.93 11.33
C ASP A 556 8.28 -3.15 10.56
N LEU A 557 9.29 -3.83 11.12
CA LEU A 557 9.98 -4.95 10.46
C LEU A 557 9.32 -6.31 10.69
N ASN A 558 8.47 -6.44 11.71
CA ASN A 558 8.07 -7.74 12.24
C ASN A 558 6.63 -7.74 12.74
N ASP A 559 5.96 -8.87 12.50
CA ASP A 559 4.74 -9.21 13.20
C ASP A 559 5.08 -9.48 14.69
N PRO A 560 4.45 -8.79 15.66
CA PRO A 560 4.61 -9.04 17.09
C PRO A 560 4.48 -10.52 17.50
N GLN A 561 3.80 -11.34 16.69
CA GLN A 561 3.66 -12.78 16.92
C GLN A 561 4.95 -13.58 16.74
N ARG A 562 5.94 -13.05 16.00
CA ARG A 562 7.18 -13.76 15.63
C ARG A 562 8.43 -13.20 16.31
N VAL A 563 8.30 -12.10 17.07
CA VAL A 563 9.40 -11.42 17.77
C VAL A 563 9.01 -11.08 19.20
N ASN A 564 9.91 -10.40 19.93
CA ASN A 564 9.58 -9.85 21.24
C ASN A 564 8.50 -8.76 21.10
N LYS A 565 7.24 -9.15 21.31
CA LYS A 565 6.06 -8.26 21.28
C LYS A 565 6.12 -7.05 22.23
N TYR A 566 7.06 -7.05 23.16
CA TYR A 566 7.30 -5.97 24.12
C TYR A 566 8.45 -5.05 23.68
N ASP A 567 9.03 -5.23 22.50
CA ASP A 567 9.96 -4.27 21.89
C ASP A 567 9.69 -4.17 20.39
N VAL A 568 8.45 -3.83 20.06
CA VAL A 568 8.00 -3.60 18.67
C VAL A 568 7.76 -2.12 18.48
N ARG A 569 8.64 -1.50 17.69
CA ARG A 569 8.64 -0.08 17.37
C ARG A 569 9.11 0.11 15.94
N VAL A 570 8.87 1.31 15.40
CA VAL A 570 9.46 1.64 14.10
C VAL A 570 10.97 1.53 14.23
N SER A 571 11.58 0.80 13.31
CA SER A 571 13.02 0.57 13.32
C SER A 571 13.57 0.60 11.91
N ARG A 572 14.89 0.67 11.83
CA ARG A 572 15.59 0.68 10.55
C ARG A 572 15.85 -0.74 10.11
N ASP A 573 15.35 -1.14 8.95
CA ASP A 573 15.74 -2.36 8.27
C ASP A 573 17.25 -2.28 7.99
N LEU A 574 17.99 -3.25 8.51
CA LEU A 574 19.44 -3.29 8.33
C LEU A 574 19.83 -3.63 6.89
N ARG A 575 18.89 -4.12 6.07
CA ARG A 575 19.07 -4.36 4.63
C ARG A 575 19.09 -3.05 3.83
N GLY A 576 18.52 -1.97 4.36
CA GLY A 576 18.35 -0.71 3.65
C GLY A 576 17.22 -0.74 2.61
N PRO A 577 16.88 0.39 1.97
CA PRO A 577 15.91 0.40 0.87
C PRO A 577 16.50 -0.27 -0.38
N CYS A 578 15.64 -0.63 -1.33
CA CYS A 578 16.05 -1.20 -2.62
C CYS A 578 16.25 -0.09 -3.67
N PRO A 579 17.48 0.15 -4.16
CA PRO A 579 17.74 1.24 -5.11
C PRO A 579 16.95 1.12 -6.42
N ASP A 580 16.76 -0.10 -6.93
CA ASP A 580 16.01 -0.34 -8.16
C ASP A 580 14.52 -0.08 -7.99
N VAL A 581 13.95 -0.37 -6.82
CA VAL A 581 12.56 -0.05 -6.48
C VAL A 581 12.37 1.47 -6.37
N GLN A 582 13.28 2.16 -5.67
CA GLN A 582 13.26 3.63 -5.59
C GLN A 582 13.35 4.27 -6.99
N GLN A 583 14.28 3.81 -7.82
CA GLN A 583 14.48 4.34 -9.15
C GLN A 583 13.31 4.02 -10.09
N LEU A 584 12.71 2.83 -10.00
CA LEU A 584 11.48 2.50 -10.74
C LEU A 584 10.32 3.43 -10.35
N SER A 585 10.11 3.69 -9.05
CA SER A 585 9.08 4.64 -8.60
C SER A 585 9.34 6.07 -9.11
N VAL A 586 10.60 6.51 -9.13
CA VAL A 586 10.99 7.80 -9.76
C VAL A 586 10.67 7.80 -11.26
N ASN A 587 10.92 6.69 -11.95
CA ASN A 587 10.64 6.58 -13.38
C ASN A 587 9.14 6.63 -13.68
N ILE A 588 8.32 6.00 -12.85
CA ILE A 588 6.85 6.04 -12.94
C ILE A 588 6.36 7.47 -12.75
N PHE A 589 6.80 8.16 -11.70
CA PHE A 589 6.43 9.56 -11.47
C PHE A 589 6.90 10.49 -12.59
N ALA A 590 8.10 10.26 -13.15
CA ALA A 590 8.58 11.01 -14.30
C ALA A 590 7.73 10.76 -15.57
N ALA A 591 7.31 9.51 -15.82
CA ALA A 591 6.41 9.16 -16.92
C ALA A 591 5.00 9.77 -16.74
N GLN A 592 4.57 9.99 -15.50
CA GLN A 592 3.36 10.73 -15.15
C GLN A 592 3.53 12.26 -15.25
N GLY A 593 4.74 12.75 -15.58
CA GLY A 593 5.04 14.18 -15.67
C GLY A 593 5.21 14.88 -14.31
N LEU A 594 5.23 14.13 -13.20
CA LEU A 594 5.30 14.70 -11.85
C LEU A 594 6.71 15.22 -11.51
N ALA A 595 6.76 16.36 -10.84
CA ALA A 595 7.94 17.02 -10.32
C ALA A 595 8.38 16.44 -8.97
N MET A 596 9.69 16.23 -8.82
CA MET A 596 10.36 15.75 -7.61
C MET A 596 11.48 16.74 -7.24
N PRO A 597 11.15 17.88 -6.61
CA PRO A 597 12.09 19.00 -6.41
C PRO A 597 13.29 18.68 -5.52
N THR A 598 13.19 17.69 -4.64
CA THR A 598 14.28 17.30 -3.72
C THR A 598 14.79 15.89 -4.01
N LEU A 599 14.77 15.49 -5.29
CA LEU A 599 15.26 14.19 -5.75
C LEU A 599 16.67 13.90 -5.19
N PRO A 600 16.86 12.82 -4.41
CA PRO A 600 18.17 12.42 -3.89
C PRO A 600 19.20 12.20 -5.01
N THR A 601 20.46 12.57 -4.76
CA THR A 601 21.54 12.54 -5.77
C THR A 601 21.91 11.16 -6.31
N HIS A 602 21.47 10.09 -5.66
CA HIS A 602 21.67 8.71 -6.13
C HIS A 602 20.55 8.23 -7.06
N LEU A 603 19.48 9.02 -7.22
CA LEU A 603 18.38 8.77 -8.14
C LEU A 603 18.47 9.72 -9.33
N VAL A 604 18.00 9.26 -10.49
CA VAL A 604 18.08 10.01 -11.75
C VAL A 604 16.69 10.19 -12.32
N ARG A 605 16.32 11.41 -12.72
CA ARG A 605 15.08 11.63 -13.47
C ARG A 605 15.27 11.17 -14.91
N PRO A 606 14.50 10.20 -15.43
CA PRO A 606 14.65 9.75 -16.81
C PRO A 606 14.21 10.84 -17.79
N VAL A 607 14.78 10.81 -19.00
CA VAL A 607 14.36 11.66 -20.11
C VAL A 607 13.02 11.15 -20.64
N PRO A 608 12.02 12.03 -20.91
CA PRO A 608 10.76 11.62 -21.52
C PRO A 608 10.95 10.94 -22.89
N SER A 609 10.08 9.99 -23.22
CA SER A 609 10.05 9.38 -24.56
C SER A 609 9.73 10.45 -25.60
N THR A 610 10.46 10.45 -26.73
CA THR A 610 10.05 11.23 -27.91
C THR A 610 9.22 10.41 -28.90
N ASP A 611 8.95 9.15 -28.57
CA ASP A 611 8.18 8.26 -29.42
C ASP A 611 6.68 8.56 -29.33
N THR A 612 6.10 8.85 -30.49
CA THR A 612 4.67 9.13 -30.66
C THR A 612 4.04 8.19 -31.70
N THR A 613 4.77 7.18 -32.17
CA THR A 613 4.31 6.29 -33.23
C THR A 613 3.78 5.00 -32.61
N PRO A 614 2.55 4.58 -32.92
CA PRO A 614 2.07 3.28 -32.46
C PRO A 614 2.89 2.12 -33.04
N PRO A 615 3.16 1.08 -32.23
CA PRO A 615 3.81 -0.13 -32.70
C PRO A 615 2.94 -0.89 -33.69
N THR A 616 3.56 -1.81 -34.44
CA THR A 616 2.90 -2.68 -35.42
C THR A 616 2.99 -4.14 -35.03
N ALA A 617 1.99 -4.94 -35.39
CA ALA A 617 1.99 -6.38 -35.14
C ALA A 617 1.39 -7.15 -36.32
N THR A 618 1.88 -8.37 -36.52
CA THR A 618 1.33 -9.35 -37.47
C THR A 618 0.59 -10.44 -36.72
N LEU A 619 -0.45 -11.00 -37.34
CA LEU A 619 -1.18 -12.15 -36.83
C LEU A 619 -1.05 -13.33 -37.79
N ASN A 620 -0.42 -14.41 -37.34
CA ASN A 620 -0.46 -15.70 -37.99
C ASN A 620 -1.19 -16.69 -37.08
N VAL A 621 -2.36 -17.15 -37.50
CA VAL A 621 -3.12 -18.18 -36.76
C VAL A 621 -2.86 -19.54 -37.39
N ALA A 622 -2.36 -20.47 -36.59
CA ALA A 622 -2.21 -21.87 -36.97
C ALA A 622 -3.22 -22.72 -36.19
N MET A 623 -4.13 -23.39 -36.90
CA MET A 623 -5.00 -24.40 -36.29
C MET A 623 -4.18 -25.68 -36.08
N ILE A 624 -3.81 -25.97 -34.84
CA ILE A 624 -3.23 -27.27 -34.51
C ILE A 624 -4.38 -28.15 -34.01
N PHE A 625 -4.94 -28.94 -34.92
CA PHE A 625 -5.92 -29.97 -34.56
C PHE A 625 -5.18 -31.13 -33.88
N ASP A 626 -5.10 -31.11 -32.55
CA ASP A 626 -5.05 -32.34 -31.78
C ASP A 626 -6.45 -32.66 -31.23
N GLN A 627 -6.61 -33.85 -30.64
CA GLN A 627 -7.88 -34.33 -30.09
C GLN A 627 -8.42 -33.46 -28.93
N THR A 628 -7.72 -32.37 -28.55
CA THR A 628 -8.07 -31.48 -27.44
C THR A 628 -8.67 -30.14 -27.88
N GLY A 629 -8.57 -29.75 -29.16
CA GLY A 629 -9.25 -28.55 -29.70
C GLY A 629 -8.61 -27.21 -29.33
N ILE A 630 -7.28 -27.15 -29.19
CA ILE A 630 -6.49 -25.96 -28.87
C ILE A 630 -6.27 -25.10 -30.13
N TYR A 631 -6.41 -23.78 -30.02
CA TYR A 631 -6.01 -22.85 -31.09
C TYR A 631 -4.71 -22.14 -30.70
N TYR A 632 -3.79 -22.00 -31.66
CA TYR A 632 -2.50 -21.36 -31.44
C TYR A 632 -2.34 -20.17 -32.40
N ALA A 633 -2.01 -19.01 -31.85
CA ALA A 633 -1.71 -17.81 -32.59
C ALA A 633 -0.27 -17.37 -32.29
N HIS A 634 0.42 -16.87 -33.31
CA HIS A 634 1.75 -16.32 -33.17
C HIS A 634 1.97 -15.20 -34.17
N GLY A 635 3.04 -14.43 -33.98
CA GLY A 635 3.42 -13.42 -34.94
C GLY A 635 4.64 -12.64 -34.50
N ASP A 636 4.98 -11.65 -35.31
CA ASP A 636 6.01 -10.68 -35.04
C ASP A 636 5.37 -9.32 -34.74
N ALA A 637 5.96 -8.59 -33.81
CA ALA A 637 5.61 -7.21 -33.49
C ALA A 637 6.87 -6.35 -33.53
N SER A 638 6.72 -5.12 -34.00
CA SER A 638 7.83 -4.18 -34.11
C SER A 638 7.40 -2.75 -33.85
N ASP A 639 8.32 -2.00 -33.26
CA ASP A 639 8.13 -0.60 -32.92
C ASP A 639 9.33 0.24 -33.39
N TYR A 640 9.37 0.50 -34.69
CA TYR A 640 10.43 1.29 -35.28
C TYR A 640 10.07 2.77 -35.22
N ASP A 641 10.69 3.49 -34.29
CA ASP A 641 10.68 4.94 -34.30
C ASP A 641 11.36 5.45 -35.59
N LYS A 642 10.55 6.02 -36.49
CA LYS A 642 11.06 6.66 -37.71
C LYS A 642 11.57 8.08 -37.46
N SER A 643 11.49 8.59 -36.24
CA SER A 643 11.82 9.97 -35.86
C SER A 643 13.20 10.14 -35.18
N GLY A 644 13.84 9.04 -34.74
CA GLY A 644 15.16 9.08 -34.08
C GLY A 644 16.27 8.35 -34.86
N GLY A 645 17.20 9.11 -35.46
CA GLY A 645 18.40 8.56 -36.10
C GLY A 645 19.24 7.72 -35.13
N GLY A 646 19.58 6.49 -35.54
CA GLY A 646 20.43 5.60 -34.77
C GLY A 646 21.78 6.22 -34.44
N GLY A 647 22.14 6.23 -33.16
CA GLY A 647 23.51 6.51 -32.72
C GLY A 647 23.62 7.35 -31.45
N GLY A 648 23.84 6.69 -30.32
CA GLY A 648 24.59 7.27 -29.20
C GLY A 648 23.78 7.82 -28.02
N GLY A 649 23.65 7.03 -26.96
CA GLY A 649 23.78 7.46 -25.56
C GLY A 649 22.76 8.41 -24.91
N GLY A 650 21.94 9.15 -25.67
CA GLY A 650 20.91 10.03 -25.13
C GLY A 650 19.52 9.43 -25.35
N GLY A 651 18.92 8.85 -24.30
CA GLY A 651 17.73 8.00 -24.31
C GLY A 651 16.38 8.64 -24.70
N GLY A 652 16.32 9.41 -25.78
CA GLY A 652 15.06 9.98 -26.33
C GLY A 652 14.31 9.06 -27.31
N GLY A 653 15.02 8.24 -28.11
CA GLY A 653 14.36 7.36 -29.09
C GLY A 653 13.68 6.14 -28.45
N GLY A 654 12.36 6.02 -28.62
CA GLY A 654 11.58 4.80 -28.37
C GLY A 654 11.58 3.90 -29.62
N GLY A 655 10.89 2.77 -29.68
CA GLY A 655 10.05 2.16 -28.68
C GLY A 655 10.27 0.65 -28.66
N ALA A 656 9.84 0.03 -27.56
CA ALA A 656 9.86 -1.40 -27.37
C ALA A 656 8.42 -1.88 -27.23
N VAL A 657 8.07 -2.91 -27.99
CA VAL A 657 6.78 -3.58 -27.84
C VAL A 657 6.73 -4.17 -26.43
N ALA A 658 5.78 -3.69 -25.62
CA ALA A 658 5.69 -4.00 -24.19
C ALA A 658 4.46 -4.84 -23.84
N ALA A 659 3.42 -4.78 -24.67
CA ALA A 659 2.28 -5.69 -24.57
C ALA A 659 1.69 -6.01 -25.94
N LEU A 660 1.18 -7.23 -26.04
CA LEU A 660 0.30 -7.64 -27.11
C LEU A 660 -0.89 -8.39 -26.52
N GLU A 661 -2.07 -8.07 -27.01
CA GLU A 661 -3.32 -8.63 -26.52
C GLU A 661 -4.21 -9.06 -27.68
N ILE A 662 -5.00 -10.09 -27.44
CA ILE A 662 -5.94 -10.65 -28.39
C ILE A 662 -7.36 -10.51 -27.84
N SER A 663 -8.28 -10.10 -28.70
CA SER A 663 -9.72 -10.09 -28.43
C SER A 663 -10.45 -10.87 -29.51
N TRP A 664 -11.61 -11.43 -29.17
CA TRP A 664 -12.52 -12.05 -30.13
C TRP A 664 -13.95 -11.62 -29.83
N HIS A 665 -14.71 -11.29 -30.88
CA HIS A 665 -16.07 -10.77 -30.73
C HIS A 665 -16.93 -11.06 -31.98
N PRO A 666 -18.26 -11.04 -31.86
CA PRO A 666 -19.14 -11.13 -33.02
C PRO A 666 -18.88 -10.01 -34.05
N PRO A 667 -19.12 -10.26 -35.34
CA PRO A 667 -19.06 -9.21 -36.36
C PRO A 667 -20.06 -8.09 -36.06
N GLY A 668 -19.57 -6.84 -36.11
CA GLY A 668 -20.36 -5.64 -35.79
C GLY A 668 -20.20 -5.17 -34.34
N ASP A 669 -19.74 -6.03 -33.44
CA ASP A 669 -19.36 -5.64 -32.08
C ASP A 669 -17.93 -5.09 -32.06
N LYS A 670 -17.61 -4.31 -31.03
CA LYS A 670 -16.24 -3.85 -30.74
C LYS A 670 -15.54 -4.84 -29.80
N PRO A 671 -14.20 -4.99 -29.89
CA PRO A 671 -13.46 -5.76 -28.91
C PRO A 671 -13.63 -5.15 -27.52
N SER A 672 -14.04 -5.97 -26.56
CA SER A 672 -14.37 -5.55 -25.19
C SER A 672 -13.62 -6.32 -24.10
N ARG A 673 -13.03 -7.47 -24.44
CA ARG A 673 -12.23 -8.30 -23.55
C ARG A 673 -10.89 -8.61 -24.19
N TRP A 674 -9.81 -8.35 -23.47
CA TRP A 674 -8.45 -8.45 -23.98
C TRP A 674 -7.67 -9.46 -23.16
N HIS A 675 -6.97 -10.35 -23.87
CA HIS A 675 -6.22 -11.46 -23.32
C HIS A 675 -4.75 -11.29 -23.70
N MET A 676 -3.85 -11.29 -22.73
CA MET A 676 -2.42 -11.06 -22.97
C MET A 676 -1.78 -12.22 -23.72
N ALA A 677 -1.02 -11.91 -24.77
CA ALA A 677 -0.11 -12.82 -25.43
C ALA A 677 1.24 -12.87 -24.72
N ASN A 678 1.92 -14.00 -24.82
CA ASN A 678 3.28 -14.14 -24.31
C ASN A 678 4.27 -13.54 -25.31
N LEU A 679 4.95 -12.47 -24.90
CA LEU A 679 6.09 -11.91 -25.63
C LEU A 679 7.36 -12.69 -25.26
N VAL A 680 8.25 -12.90 -26.24
CA VAL A 680 9.60 -13.43 -25.95
C VAL A 680 10.38 -12.44 -25.09
N ALA A 681 10.34 -11.15 -25.41
CA ALA A 681 10.90 -10.07 -24.61
C ALA A 681 10.24 -8.74 -24.96
N VAL A 682 10.30 -7.77 -24.04
CA VAL A 682 10.11 -6.37 -24.36
C VAL A 682 11.28 -5.93 -25.23
N ALA A 683 11.02 -5.54 -26.48
CA ALA A 683 12.05 -5.16 -27.44
C ALA A 683 11.45 -4.38 -28.62
N THR A 684 12.31 -3.66 -29.35
CA THR A 684 11.94 -3.00 -30.62
C THR A 684 11.38 -3.99 -31.65
N ASN A 685 11.87 -5.24 -31.64
CA ASN A 685 11.28 -6.34 -32.39
C ASN A 685 11.13 -7.52 -31.45
N THR A 686 9.94 -8.11 -31.41
CA THR A 686 9.69 -9.33 -30.64
C THR A 686 8.77 -10.25 -31.40
N THR A 687 8.91 -11.54 -31.12
CA THR A 687 7.89 -12.53 -31.46
C THR A 687 6.94 -12.70 -30.29
N TRP A 688 5.73 -13.15 -30.59
CA TRP A 688 4.70 -13.37 -29.59
C TRP A 688 3.92 -14.65 -29.89
N THR A 689 3.37 -15.25 -28.84
CA THR A 689 2.55 -16.46 -28.92
C THR A 689 1.32 -16.34 -28.03
N PHE A 690 0.23 -16.98 -28.43
CA PHE A 690 -1.00 -17.07 -27.65
C PHE A 690 -1.67 -18.42 -27.89
N THR A 691 -2.13 -19.04 -26.82
CA THR A 691 -2.77 -20.37 -26.88
C THR A 691 -4.15 -20.32 -26.27
N TRP A 692 -5.17 -20.60 -27.08
CA TRP A 692 -6.55 -20.78 -26.64
C TRP A 692 -6.77 -22.21 -26.14
N GLY A 693 -7.41 -22.37 -24.99
CA GLY A 693 -7.89 -23.67 -24.53
C GLY A 693 -6.83 -24.59 -23.88
N ALA A 694 -5.56 -24.18 -23.79
CA ALA A 694 -4.58 -24.91 -22.99
C ALA A 694 -4.95 -24.81 -21.49
N ALA A 695 -5.04 -25.97 -20.84
CA ALA A 695 -5.57 -26.16 -19.49
C ALA A 695 -4.85 -25.33 -18.42
N LYS A 696 -5.48 -24.23 -17.98
CA LYS A 696 -5.91 -23.91 -16.61
C LYS A 696 -6.70 -22.58 -16.64
N TRP A 697 -7.82 -22.55 -17.34
CA TRP A 697 -8.83 -21.46 -17.25
C TRP A 697 -9.61 -21.53 -15.93
N HIS A 698 -8.93 -21.93 -14.85
CA HIS A 698 -9.49 -22.21 -13.54
C HIS A 698 -9.41 -20.95 -12.70
N ARG A 699 -10.42 -20.09 -12.80
CA ARG A 699 -10.93 -19.23 -11.72
C ARG A 699 -12.14 -18.47 -12.29
N HIS A 700 -13.26 -19.20 -12.44
CA HIS A 700 -14.67 -18.81 -12.59
C HIS A 700 -15.13 -17.58 -13.42
N HIS A 701 -14.29 -16.83 -14.15
CA HIS A 701 -14.68 -15.49 -14.60
C HIS A 701 -14.41 -15.13 -16.07
N ALA A 702 -13.59 -15.88 -16.81
CA ALA A 702 -13.42 -15.62 -18.24
C ALA A 702 -14.47 -16.43 -19.04
N PRO A 703 -15.19 -15.82 -20.00
CA PRO A 703 -15.92 -16.59 -20.98
C PRO A 703 -14.90 -17.48 -21.70
N THR A 704 -15.17 -18.78 -21.73
CA THR A 704 -14.47 -19.68 -22.63
C THR A 704 -14.53 -19.10 -24.04
N PRO A 705 -13.49 -19.31 -24.87
CA PRO A 705 -13.59 -19.01 -26.29
C PRO A 705 -14.90 -19.62 -26.82
N PRO A 706 -15.53 -19.02 -27.83
CA PRO A 706 -16.80 -19.47 -28.37
C PRO A 706 -16.58 -20.74 -29.21
N LEU A 707 -16.03 -21.79 -28.60
CA LEU A 707 -15.69 -23.07 -29.21
C LEU A 707 -16.94 -23.70 -29.83
N ASP A 708 -18.07 -23.60 -29.13
CA ASP A 708 -19.35 -24.10 -29.64
C ASP A 708 -19.91 -23.24 -30.77
N ASP A 709 -19.71 -21.93 -30.76
CA ASP A 709 -20.15 -21.09 -31.88
C ASP A 709 -19.24 -21.24 -33.10
N LEU A 710 -17.92 -21.41 -32.91
CA LEU A 710 -16.96 -21.79 -33.95
C LEU A 710 -17.29 -23.17 -34.53
N ARG A 711 -17.65 -24.15 -33.68
CA ARG A 711 -18.23 -25.46 -34.07
C ARG A 711 -19.50 -25.34 -34.88
N ASN A 712 -20.34 -24.37 -34.54
CA ASN A 712 -21.59 -24.07 -35.24
C ASN A 712 -21.41 -23.08 -36.42
N ASN A 713 -20.17 -22.83 -36.85
CA ASN A 713 -19.82 -21.99 -38.00
C ASN A 713 -20.34 -20.54 -37.91
N ARG A 714 -20.52 -20.03 -36.67
CA ARG A 714 -20.84 -18.62 -36.44
C ARG A 714 -19.57 -17.78 -36.61
N PRO A 715 -19.63 -16.67 -37.36
CA PRO A 715 -18.47 -15.83 -37.62
C PRO A 715 -18.01 -15.09 -36.35
N TYR A 716 -16.69 -14.98 -36.14
CA TYR A 716 -16.06 -14.11 -35.14
C TYR A 716 -14.93 -13.29 -35.77
N VAL A 717 -14.77 -12.04 -35.31
CA VAL A 717 -13.63 -11.19 -35.62
C VAL A 717 -12.58 -11.38 -34.52
N VAL A 718 -11.32 -11.52 -34.92
CA VAL A 718 -10.18 -11.50 -34.00
C VAL A 718 -9.44 -10.20 -34.16
N SER A 719 -9.24 -9.54 -33.04
CA SER A 719 -8.62 -8.22 -32.96
C SER A 719 -7.33 -8.32 -32.16
N LEU A 720 -6.28 -7.68 -32.66
CA LEU A 720 -5.01 -7.52 -31.98
C LEU A 720 -4.88 -6.11 -31.43
N ARG A 721 -4.35 -5.99 -30.22
CA ARG A 721 -3.86 -4.73 -29.67
C ARG A 721 -2.39 -4.88 -29.36
N VAL A 722 -1.59 -3.90 -29.75
CA VAL A 722 -0.16 -3.84 -29.46
C VAL A 722 0.13 -2.47 -28.84
N ALA A 723 0.92 -2.47 -27.78
CA ALA A 723 1.32 -1.27 -27.06
C ALA A 723 2.84 -1.25 -26.85
N ASP A 724 3.42 -0.06 -26.97
CA ASP A 724 4.81 0.19 -26.66
C ASP A 724 4.98 0.52 -25.18
N ASP A 725 6.22 0.59 -24.72
CA ASP A 725 6.56 0.98 -23.35
C ASP A 725 6.30 2.48 -23.07
N SER A 726 5.79 3.27 -24.03
CA SER A 726 5.57 4.74 -23.96
C SER A 726 4.09 5.08 -23.78
N GLY A 727 3.20 4.10 -23.99
CA GLY A 727 1.76 4.28 -24.02
C GLY A 727 1.16 4.46 -25.43
N ASN A 728 1.96 4.43 -26.49
CA ASN A 728 1.46 4.38 -27.86
C ASN A 728 0.86 2.99 -28.12
N MET A 729 -0.31 2.95 -28.76
CA MET A 729 -1.00 1.70 -29.03
C MET A 729 -1.74 1.71 -30.36
N ALA A 730 -1.84 0.53 -30.95
CA ALA A 730 -2.63 0.28 -32.14
C ALA A 730 -3.55 -0.93 -31.94
N THR A 731 -4.72 -0.89 -32.58
CA THR A 731 -5.65 -2.02 -32.65
C THR A 731 -5.90 -2.37 -34.11
N TYR A 732 -5.84 -3.66 -34.42
CA TYR A 732 -6.02 -4.20 -35.77
C TYR A 732 -7.08 -5.29 -35.76
N ASP A 733 -8.06 -5.21 -36.65
CA ASP A 733 -8.91 -6.36 -36.98
C ASP A 733 -8.08 -7.29 -37.86
N ALA A 734 -7.57 -8.36 -37.25
CA ALA A 734 -6.47 -9.10 -37.81
C ALA A 734 -6.91 -10.27 -38.71
N ILE A 735 -8.16 -10.74 -38.58
CA ILE A 735 -8.77 -11.75 -39.47
C ILE A 735 -10.26 -11.41 -39.66
N GLY A 736 -10.75 -11.57 -40.90
CA GLY A 736 -12.19 -11.68 -41.18
C GLY A 736 -12.85 -12.85 -40.43
N PRO A 737 -14.14 -13.14 -40.65
CA PRO A 737 -14.87 -14.12 -39.84
C PRO A 737 -14.15 -15.49 -39.77
N LEU A 738 -13.62 -15.85 -38.60
CA LEU A 738 -13.08 -17.19 -38.34
C LEU A 738 -14.20 -18.22 -38.53
N ARG A 739 -13.92 -19.26 -39.30
CA ARG A 739 -14.78 -20.43 -39.52
C ARG A 739 -13.93 -21.66 -39.32
N LEU A 740 -14.47 -22.70 -38.69
CA LEU A 740 -13.84 -24.01 -38.79
C LEU A 740 -13.83 -24.43 -40.26
N ALA A 741 -12.67 -24.86 -40.75
CA ALA A 741 -12.61 -25.54 -42.03
C ALA A 741 -13.55 -26.76 -41.95
N SER A 742 -14.52 -26.86 -42.87
CA SER A 742 -15.34 -28.07 -42.99
C SER A 742 -14.40 -29.23 -43.26
N SER A 743 -14.42 -30.24 -42.39
CA SER A 743 -13.72 -31.51 -42.56
C SER A 743 -14.00 -32.15 -43.92
#